data_AF-A0A1W9V096-F1
#
_entry.id   AF-A0A1W9V096-F1
#
_cell.length_a   1.000
_cell.length_b   1.000
_cell.length_c   1.000
_cell.angle_alpha   90.00
_cell.angle_beta   90.00
_cell.angle_gamma   90.00
#
_symmetry.space_group_name_H-M   'P 1'
#
loop_
_entity.id
_entity.type
_entity.pdbx_description
1 polymer ?
#
loop_
_entity_poly.entity_id
_entity_poly.type
_entity_poly.pdbx_seq_one_letter_code
_entity_poly.pdbx_strand_id
1 'polypeptide(L)'
;MIATVLWAYAFVQIYQRPHTRVAATRWIYQNVPGPVNLRIQQSDGEVYQQPLTYPSGVALQAETPYSIHFVAKVDGTLNEILLAHVQDVADPTLKTLGLLLSTQADTPPEQALARASITDDFVKNDAYTLPLDPPVEIAEGQVYFLRLTTSSGMVTLSGAAPINESSWDDGLPLRMDGYDGFGGLYQGGLNMEMYWEDNTDKLERFVNNLDQGEYIFISSNRQWATLPRVEERYPLTKAYYEYLIGCPPEEDVIWCYNTARPGDFEEQLGYDLVEVFESFPTLEIPGVFHWEVNDQFAEEAFTVYDHTKVLIFKKSADFDAAQVRALLGAVDLSNVVHLTPKAAGDYIDKDLMLSAERWDEQRAGGTWSELFDTKAFYNKYPVVGLVIWYLFIFILGLFTYPIVRKAFPGLADKGYPLARALGLVLLAYFPWLLGSFGIPYSRGTIALVFAAIVLIGAWQAYCQREALRREWRENRKYYLMIEGLFLAFFLFDLFIRIGNPDLWHPSKGGERPMDLSYFHAVLKSTTFPPYDPWFAGGYINYYYYGFVLVGTPVKLLGIVPTVAYNFILPTLFAMVGMGAFSIGWNLLDGGRRTVDGKNGLRSTVYGRFWAGFSAAAGMILLGNLGTIRAFYQGLQRIVDPVAHTTDVSIFKHMWWAAQGLVKLFTGAALPLRVGDW
;
A
#
# COMPACT_ATOMS: atom_id res chain seq x y z
N MET A 1 -24.32 -15.47 -3.55
CA MET A 1 -24.63 -14.49 -2.47
C MET A 1 -23.98 -14.92 -1.16
N ILE A 2 -24.27 -16.10 -0.60
CA ILE A 2 -23.62 -16.57 0.64
C ILE A 2 -22.09 -16.56 0.53
N ALA A 3 -21.52 -17.18 -0.51
CA ALA A 3 -20.06 -17.17 -0.73
C ALA A 3 -19.46 -15.75 -0.81
N THR A 4 -20.16 -14.81 -1.46
CA THR A 4 -19.72 -13.40 -1.55
C THR A 4 -19.76 -12.70 -0.20
N VAL A 5 -20.81 -12.92 0.60
CA VAL A 5 -20.93 -12.35 1.94
C VAL A 5 -19.88 -12.95 2.87
N LEU A 6 -19.66 -14.26 2.80
CA LEU A 6 -18.60 -14.93 3.56
C LEU A 6 -17.23 -14.39 3.17
N TRP A 7 -16.93 -14.27 1.87
CA TRP A 7 -15.68 -13.66 1.41
C TRP A 7 -15.52 -12.22 1.89
N ALA A 8 -16.54 -11.37 1.73
CA ALA A 8 -16.48 -9.98 2.16
C ALA A 8 -16.31 -9.86 3.69
N TYR A 9 -17.00 -10.71 4.46
CA TYR A 9 -16.81 -10.78 5.90
C TYR A 9 -15.38 -11.19 6.25
N ALA A 10 -14.86 -12.23 5.59
CA ALA A 10 -13.50 -12.72 5.79
C ALA A 10 -12.45 -11.64 5.50
N PHE A 11 -12.61 -10.92 4.39
CA PHE A 11 -11.72 -9.84 3.99
C PHE A 11 -11.76 -8.67 4.98
N VAL A 12 -12.94 -8.29 5.47
CA VAL A 12 -13.08 -7.20 6.46
C VAL A 12 -12.41 -7.54 7.80
N GLN A 13 -12.26 -8.82 8.15
CA GLN A 13 -11.56 -9.21 9.39
C GLN A 13 -10.10 -8.72 9.43
N ILE A 14 -9.45 -8.54 8.27
CA ILE A 14 -8.09 -8.01 8.18
C ILE A 14 -8.00 -6.66 8.91
N TYR A 15 -8.99 -5.78 8.71
CA TYR A 15 -9.02 -4.43 9.30
C TYR A 15 -9.52 -4.39 10.75
N GLN A 16 -9.95 -5.52 11.32
CA GLN A 16 -10.30 -5.64 12.73
C GLN A 16 -9.09 -6.06 13.59
N ARG A 17 -8.01 -6.51 12.94
CA ARG A 17 -6.74 -6.84 13.57
C ARG A 17 -5.80 -5.63 13.49
N PRO A 18 -4.83 -5.51 14.42
CA PRO A 18 -3.77 -4.54 14.27
C PRO A 18 -3.05 -4.76 12.93
N HIS A 19 -2.68 -3.68 12.25
CA HIS A 19 -1.83 -3.78 11.07
C HIS A 19 -0.55 -4.54 11.43
N THR A 20 -0.09 -5.45 10.57
CA THR A 20 1.02 -6.38 10.83
C THR A 20 2.28 -5.68 11.30
N ARG A 21 2.70 -4.58 10.64
CA ARG A 21 3.82 -3.73 11.09
C ARG A 21 3.64 -3.10 12.49
N VAL A 22 2.41 -2.79 12.89
CA VAL A 22 2.08 -2.27 14.23
C VAL A 22 2.21 -3.39 15.26
N ALA A 23 1.68 -4.58 14.94
CA ALA A 23 1.84 -5.78 15.78
C ALA A 23 3.31 -6.16 15.94
N ALA A 24 4.06 -6.20 14.83
CA ALA A 24 5.49 -6.44 14.80
C ALA A 24 6.29 -5.43 15.62
N THR A 25 5.95 -4.14 15.50
CA THR A 25 6.60 -3.08 16.29
C THR A 25 6.41 -3.29 17.79
N ARG A 26 5.21 -3.62 18.24
CA ARG A 26 4.95 -3.91 19.65
C ARG A 26 5.72 -5.14 20.12
N TRP A 27 5.73 -6.20 19.32
CA TRP A 27 6.54 -7.38 19.60
C TRP A 27 8.02 -7.05 19.69
N ILE A 28 8.56 -6.23 18.77
CA ILE A 28 9.95 -5.79 18.77
C ILE A 28 10.27 -5.08 20.09
N TYR A 29 9.46 -4.12 20.53
CA TYR A 29 9.71 -3.44 21.81
C TYR A 29 9.63 -4.37 23.04
N GLN A 30 8.85 -5.46 22.95
CA GLN A 30 8.73 -6.45 24.03
C GLN A 30 9.82 -7.52 24.03
N ASN A 31 10.42 -7.84 22.88
CA ASN A 31 11.30 -9.01 22.74
C ASN A 31 12.73 -8.67 22.30
N VAL A 32 12.93 -7.57 21.58
CA VAL A 32 14.26 -7.14 21.14
C VAL A 32 14.85 -6.22 22.22
N PRO A 33 16.02 -6.53 22.78
CA PRO A 33 16.54 -5.80 23.92
C PRO A 33 17.10 -4.43 23.51
N GLY A 34 16.69 -3.38 24.22
CA GLY A 34 17.35 -2.07 24.19
C GLY A 34 18.61 -2.03 25.06
N PRO A 35 19.24 -0.86 25.28
CA PRO A 35 20.44 -0.75 26.10
C PRO A 35 20.18 -1.09 27.57
N VAL A 36 19.02 -0.68 28.07
CA VAL A 36 18.56 -0.95 29.43
C VAL A 36 17.12 -1.45 29.34
N ASN A 37 16.83 -2.62 29.90
CA ASN A 37 15.53 -3.27 29.80
C ASN A 37 14.98 -3.54 31.19
N LEU A 38 13.86 -2.90 31.52
CA LEU A 38 13.12 -3.18 32.75
C LEU A 38 12.22 -4.39 32.49
N ARG A 39 12.43 -5.48 33.24
CA ARG A 39 11.58 -6.68 33.16
C ARG A 39 10.58 -6.66 34.31
N ILE A 40 9.41 -6.11 34.03
CA ILE A 40 8.35 -5.88 35.02
C ILE A 40 7.45 -7.12 35.04
N GLN A 41 7.41 -7.81 36.17
CA GLN A 41 6.53 -8.96 36.37
C GLN A 41 5.12 -8.47 36.71
N GLN A 42 4.17 -8.76 35.83
CA GLN A 42 2.78 -8.36 35.99
C GLN A 42 2.00 -9.36 36.88
N SER A 43 0.82 -8.95 37.33
CA SER A 43 -0.02 -9.75 38.24
C SER A 43 -0.54 -11.07 37.64
N ASP A 44 -0.58 -11.18 36.32
CA ASP A 44 -0.96 -12.39 35.57
C ASP A 44 0.23 -13.36 35.38
N GLY A 45 1.44 -12.96 35.78
CA GLY A 45 2.66 -13.73 35.66
C GLY A 45 3.46 -13.45 34.38
N GLU A 46 2.92 -12.66 33.45
CA GLU A 46 3.64 -12.24 32.25
C GLU A 46 4.73 -11.21 32.59
N VAL A 47 5.78 -11.18 31.77
CA VAL A 47 6.88 -10.22 31.92
C VAL A 47 6.78 -9.17 30.83
N TYR A 48 6.50 -7.94 31.25
CA TYR A 48 6.54 -6.78 30.35
C TYR A 48 7.96 -6.25 30.25
N GLN A 49 8.50 -6.18 29.04
CA GLN A 49 9.78 -5.54 28.78
C GLN A 49 9.55 -4.06 28.47
N GLN A 50 10.09 -3.19 29.33
CA GLN A 50 10.16 -1.76 29.06
C GLN A 50 11.61 -1.38 28.71
N PRO A 51 11.97 -1.28 27.42
CA PRO A 51 13.30 -0.83 27.03
C PRO A 51 13.40 0.69 27.24
N LEU A 52 14.55 1.15 27.74
CA LEU A 52 14.87 2.56 27.96
C LEU A 52 15.95 3.02 27.00
N THR A 53 15.81 4.24 26.49
CA THR A 53 16.77 4.84 25.58
C THR A 53 18.08 5.17 26.30
N TYR A 54 19.18 4.92 25.61
CA TYR A 54 20.51 5.38 26.01
C TYR A 54 21.18 6.01 24.78
N PRO A 55 21.69 7.25 24.86
CA PRO A 55 22.26 7.93 23.71
C PRO A 55 23.45 7.16 23.13
N SER A 56 23.39 6.91 21.82
CA SER A 56 24.49 6.25 21.10
C SER A 56 25.78 7.07 21.19
N GLY A 57 26.90 6.40 21.45
CA GLY A 57 28.23 7.01 21.53
C GLY A 57 28.53 7.77 22.83
N VAL A 58 27.61 7.77 23.80
CA VAL A 58 27.90 8.24 25.16
C VAL A 58 28.43 7.06 25.98
N ALA A 59 29.53 7.25 26.69
CA ALA A 59 30.06 6.26 27.63
C ALA A 59 29.77 6.69 29.07
N LEU A 60 29.46 5.72 29.94
CA LEU A 60 29.46 5.90 31.38
C LEU A 60 30.90 6.11 31.84
N GLN A 61 31.13 7.20 32.55
CA GLN A 61 32.43 7.60 33.08
C GLN A 61 32.38 7.65 34.60
N ALA A 62 33.53 7.43 35.23
CA ALA A 62 33.67 7.58 36.68
C ALA A 62 33.28 9.01 37.10
N GLU A 63 32.67 9.13 38.29
CA GLU A 63 32.21 10.40 38.89
C GLU A 63 31.15 11.19 38.10
N THR A 64 30.74 10.72 36.93
CA THR A 64 29.75 11.35 36.04
C THR A 64 28.57 10.40 35.83
N PRO A 65 27.65 10.31 36.81
CA PRO A 65 26.49 9.43 36.72
C PRO A 65 25.60 9.80 35.53
N TYR A 66 24.99 8.80 34.90
CA TYR A 66 23.97 9.01 33.89
C TYR A 66 22.59 8.69 34.46
N SER A 67 21.67 9.65 34.41
CA SER A 67 20.33 9.50 34.94
C SER A 67 19.30 9.41 33.81
N ILE A 68 18.63 8.28 33.70
CA ILE A 68 17.49 8.07 32.81
C ILE A 68 16.23 8.36 33.62
N HIS A 69 15.32 9.17 33.09
CA HIS A 69 13.97 9.30 33.65
C HIS A 69 13.00 8.54 32.75
N PHE A 70 12.07 7.81 33.34
CA PHE A 70 11.07 7.06 32.60
C PHE A 70 9.73 7.08 33.32
N VAL A 71 8.66 6.91 32.54
CA VAL A 71 7.31 6.68 33.05
C VAL A 71 7.02 5.20 32.91
N ALA A 72 6.64 4.54 33.99
CA ALA A 72 6.26 3.14 33.96
C ALA A 72 5.02 2.94 33.08
N LYS A 73 5.07 1.93 32.21
CA LYS A 73 4.01 1.63 31.23
C LYS A 73 2.95 0.65 31.73
N VAL A 74 3.28 -0.11 32.78
CA VAL A 74 2.40 -1.10 33.39
C VAL A 74 2.63 -1.13 34.91
N ASP A 75 1.64 -1.60 35.65
CA ASP A 75 1.80 -2.00 37.05
C ASP A 75 2.53 -3.34 37.15
N GLY A 76 3.40 -3.50 38.15
CA GLY A 76 4.01 -4.79 38.48
C GLY A 76 5.27 -4.69 39.34
N THR A 77 5.89 -5.84 39.58
CA THR A 77 7.10 -5.95 40.38
C THR A 77 8.34 -5.94 39.48
N LEU A 78 9.24 -4.99 39.69
CA LEU A 78 10.54 -4.95 39.04
C LEU A 78 11.58 -5.67 39.90
N ASN A 79 12.00 -6.86 39.46
CA ASN A 79 12.97 -7.71 40.17
C ASN A 79 14.40 -7.51 39.65
N GLU A 80 14.56 -7.27 38.35
CA GLU A 80 15.86 -7.20 37.70
C GLU A 80 15.84 -6.21 36.54
N ILE A 81 17.03 -5.71 36.18
CA ILE A 81 17.25 -4.89 35.00
C ILE A 81 18.29 -5.58 34.13
N LEU A 82 17.98 -5.75 32.86
CA LEU A 82 18.88 -6.32 31.86
C LEU A 82 19.59 -5.19 31.10
N LEU A 83 20.92 -5.20 31.13
CA LEU A 83 21.77 -4.43 30.23
C LEU A 83 22.18 -5.35 29.07
N ALA A 84 21.78 -5.03 27.84
CA ALA A 84 21.88 -5.97 26.73
C ALA A 84 23.31 -6.12 26.19
N HIS A 85 24.00 -4.99 26.03
CA HIS A 85 25.34 -4.93 25.49
C HIS A 85 26.15 -3.94 26.32
N VAL A 86 27.03 -4.48 27.15
CA VAL A 86 27.93 -3.71 28.02
C VAL A 86 29.35 -3.96 27.57
N GLN A 87 30.09 -2.90 27.26
CA GLN A 87 31.48 -3.04 26.80
C GLN A 87 32.38 -1.90 27.29
N ASP A 88 33.63 -2.22 27.59
CA ASP A 88 34.75 -1.27 27.71
C ASP A 88 35.92 -1.80 26.86
N VAL A 89 36.12 -1.17 25.70
CA VAL A 89 37.14 -1.59 24.73
C VAL A 89 38.56 -1.19 25.18
N ALA A 90 38.69 -0.23 26.08
CA ALA A 90 39.97 0.43 26.35
C ALA A 90 40.71 -0.12 27.58
N ASP A 91 39.99 -0.75 28.51
CA ASP A 91 40.54 -1.08 29.83
C ASP A 91 40.07 -2.47 30.30
N PRO A 92 40.96 -3.47 30.46
CA PRO A 92 40.60 -4.79 30.97
C PRO A 92 40.57 -4.88 32.49
N THR A 93 40.65 -3.77 33.23
CA THR A 93 40.53 -3.79 34.69
C THR A 93 39.09 -4.02 35.13
N LEU A 94 38.92 -4.71 36.26
CA LEU A 94 37.62 -4.91 36.90
C LEU A 94 37.01 -3.57 37.30
N LYS A 95 35.74 -3.37 36.93
CA LYS A 95 34.95 -2.17 37.22
C LYS A 95 33.62 -2.58 37.78
N THR A 96 33.04 -1.75 38.62
CA THR A 96 31.71 -1.97 39.18
C THR A 96 30.72 -1.04 38.52
N LEU A 97 29.76 -1.60 37.81
CA LEU A 97 28.58 -0.89 37.36
C LEU A 97 27.54 -0.89 38.46
N GLY A 98 27.12 0.29 38.89
CA GLY A 98 26.11 0.50 39.91
C GLY A 98 24.85 1.12 39.33
N LEU A 99 23.71 0.63 39.78
CA LEU A 99 22.38 1.07 39.41
C LEU A 99 21.62 1.48 40.67
N LEU A 100 20.93 2.63 40.59
CA LEU A 100 20.09 3.16 41.65
C LEU A 100 18.74 3.58 41.08
N LEU A 101 17.66 3.07 41.65
CA LEU A 101 16.29 3.41 41.25
C LEU A 101 15.63 4.31 42.31
N SER A 102 15.00 5.42 41.90
CA SER A 102 14.33 6.37 42.80
C SER A 102 13.08 7.00 42.18
N THR A 103 12.24 7.66 43.00
CA THR A 103 11.08 8.46 42.53
C THR A 103 11.42 9.94 42.32
N GLN A 104 12.60 10.39 42.77
CA GLN A 104 13.06 11.77 42.63
C GLN A 104 14.44 11.81 41.96
N ALA A 105 14.70 12.87 41.20
CA ALA A 105 16.01 13.14 40.61
C ALA A 105 17.07 13.34 41.71
N ASP A 106 18.31 12.92 41.44
CA ASP A 106 19.48 13.12 42.32
C ASP A 106 19.32 12.59 43.76
N THR A 107 18.46 11.59 43.95
CA THR A 107 18.23 10.95 45.24
C THR A 107 19.54 10.34 45.78
N PRO A 108 19.94 10.65 47.04
CA PRO A 108 21.08 10.00 47.67
C PRO A 108 20.87 8.49 47.75
N PRO A 109 21.94 7.66 47.71
CA PRO A 109 21.80 6.21 47.80
C PRO A 109 20.90 5.76 48.95
N GLU A 110 21.04 6.38 50.12
CA GLU A 110 20.29 6.09 51.36
C GLU A 110 18.76 6.12 51.19
N GLN A 111 18.26 6.89 50.23
CA GLN A 111 16.83 7.15 49.99
C GLN A 111 16.32 6.50 48.70
N ALA A 112 17.17 5.73 48.01
CA ALA A 112 16.79 4.99 46.82
C ALA A 112 15.76 3.89 47.14
N LEU A 113 14.89 3.58 46.17
CA LEU A 113 13.95 2.47 46.28
C LEU A 113 14.67 1.12 46.26
N ALA A 114 15.67 0.99 45.38
CA ALA A 114 16.50 -0.20 45.24
C ALA A 114 17.85 0.14 44.64
N ARG A 115 18.80 -0.78 44.83
CA ARG A 115 20.14 -0.72 44.25
C ARG A 115 20.49 -2.07 43.64
N ALA A 116 21.35 -2.04 42.63
CA ALA A 116 22.00 -3.23 42.10
C ALA A 116 23.41 -2.88 41.64
N SER A 117 24.31 -3.86 41.62
CA SER A 117 25.64 -3.67 41.09
C SER A 117 26.23 -4.96 40.54
N ILE A 118 27.06 -4.84 39.52
CA ILE A 118 27.82 -5.95 38.96
C ILE A 118 29.27 -5.52 38.74
N THR A 119 30.21 -6.43 39.01
CA THR A 119 31.64 -6.19 38.85
C THR A 119 32.20 -7.15 37.81
N ASP A 120 32.73 -6.61 36.72
CA ASP A 120 33.38 -7.37 35.65
C ASP A 120 34.43 -6.52 34.90
N ASP A 121 35.18 -7.10 33.97
CA ASP A 121 36.11 -6.36 33.10
C ASP A 121 35.42 -5.66 31.93
N PHE A 122 34.25 -6.17 31.52
CA PHE A 122 33.44 -5.72 30.38
C PHE A 122 34.20 -5.67 29.04
N VAL A 123 35.26 -6.47 28.87
CA VAL A 123 36.04 -6.48 27.62
C VAL A 123 35.21 -7.07 26.47
N LYS A 124 34.42 -8.11 26.78
CA LYS A 124 33.46 -8.70 25.86
C LYS A 124 32.15 -7.94 25.90
N ASN A 125 31.57 -7.76 24.71
CA ASN A 125 30.24 -7.21 24.59
C ASN A 125 29.20 -8.29 24.95
N ASP A 126 28.82 -8.33 26.23
CA ASP A 126 27.91 -9.33 26.78
C ASP A 126 26.71 -8.67 27.48
N ALA A 127 25.69 -9.50 27.72
CA ALA A 127 24.49 -9.12 28.46
C ALA A 127 24.65 -9.35 29.97
N TYR A 128 24.20 -8.40 30.78
CA TYR A 128 24.30 -8.45 32.23
C TYR A 128 22.94 -8.20 32.88
N THR A 129 22.51 -9.12 33.74
CA THR A 129 21.28 -9.00 34.53
C THR A 129 21.62 -8.54 35.95
N LEU A 130 21.05 -7.41 36.36
CA LEU A 130 21.26 -6.81 37.67
C LEU A 130 20.00 -6.99 38.53
N PRO A 131 20.00 -7.90 39.51
CA PRO A 131 18.88 -8.08 40.43
C PRO A 131 18.81 -6.89 41.40
N LEU A 132 17.60 -6.33 41.56
CA LEU A 132 17.33 -5.23 42.48
C LEU A 132 17.16 -5.75 43.91
N ASP A 133 17.82 -5.11 44.86
CA ASP A 133 17.64 -5.36 46.29
C ASP A 133 17.19 -4.08 47.02
N PRO A 134 15.96 -4.03 47.58
CA PRO A 134 14.87 -5.00 47.42
C PRO A 134 14.20 -4.92 46.03
N PRO A 135 13.38 -5.91 45.61
CA PRO A 135 12.46 -5.74 44.49
C PRO A 135 11.52 -4.54 44.67
N VAL A 136 11.15 -3.89 43.57
CA VAL A 136 10.39 -2.63 43.61
C VAL A 136 9.03 -2.80 42.94
N GLU A 137 7.97 -2.47 43.67
CA GLU A 137 6.64 -2.29 43.09
C GLU A 137 6.60 -1.01 42.27
N ILE A 138 6.33 -1.15 40.98
CA ILE A 138 6.21 -0.06 40.03
C ILE A 138 4.75 0.13 39.65
N ALA A 139 4.29 1.38 39.73
CA ALA A 139 2.94 1.79 39.34
C ALA A 139 2.91 2.46 37.96
N GLU A 140 1.95 2.08 37.12
CA GLU A 140 1.70 2.66 35.79
C GLU A 140 1.53 4.18 35.87
N GLY A 141 2.14 4.91 34.94
CA GLY A 141 2.05 6.37 34.85
C GLY A 141 2.90 7.12 35.87
N GLN A 142 3.50 6.44 36.85
CA GLN A 142 4.45 7.06 37.78
C GLN A 142 5.82 7.26 37.14
N VAL A 143 6.47 8.38 37.49
CA VAL A 143 7.82 8.74 37.04
C VAL A 143 8.84 8.12 37.98
N TYR A 144 9.88 7.52 37.40
CA TYR A 144 11.04 6.98 38.10
C TYR A 144 12.33 7.50 37.46
N PHE A 145 13.39 7.48 38.26
CA PHE A 145 14.74 7.86 37.87
C PHE A 145 15.66 6.67 38.08
N LEU A 146 16.36 6.28 37.01
CA LEU A 146 17.38 5.24 37.00
C LEU A 146 18.74 5.89 36.83
N ARG A 147 19.56 5.83 37.87
CA ARG A 147 20.92 6.38 37.88
C ARG A 147 21.93 5.25 37.69
N LEU A 148 22.70 5.37 36.61
CA LEU A 148 23.78 4.46 36.23
C LEU A 148 25.13 5.08 36.60
N THR A 149 26.02 4.27 37.15
CA THR A 149 27.35 4.68 37.61
C THR A 149 28.38 3.60 37.27
N THR A 150 29.63 4.01 37.07
CA THR A 150 30.78 3.11 36.99
C THR A 150 31.87 3.54 37.97
N SER A 151 32.61 2.59 38.55
CA SER A 151 33.72 2.88 39.47
C SER A 151 34.96 3.46 38.77
N SER A 152 35.16 3.14 37.49
CA SER A 152 36.33 3.47 36.67
C SER A 152 35.99 3.28 35.18
N GLY A 153 36.92 3.63 34.28
CA GLY A 153 36.81 3.32 32.84
C GLY A 153 35.76 4.11 32.06
N MET A 154 35.49 3.65 30.84
CA MET A 154 34.51 4.19 29.90
C MET A 154 33.62 3.07 29.38
N VAL A 155 32.55 2.79 30.12
CA VAL A 155 31.64 1.68 29.78
C VAL A 155 30.54 2.16 28.84
N THR A 156 30.41 1.55 27.66
CA THR A 156 29.32 1.82 26.73
C THR A 156 28.15 0.87 26.95
N LEU A 157 26.95 1.39 26.77
CA LEU A 157 25.70 0.62 26.75
C LEU A 157 25.08 0.74 25.36
N SER A 158 24.65 -0.38 24.79
CA SER A 158 23.94 -0.39 23.52
C SER A 158 22.81 -1.42 23.53
N GLY A 159 21.81 -1.22 22.67
CA GLY A 159 20.76 -2.21 22.43
C GLY A 159 21.12 -3.08 21.24
N ALA A 160 20.19 -3.97 20.88
CA ALA A 160 20.40 -4.89 19.77
C ALA A 160 20.68 -4.16 18.45
N ALA A 161 21.40 -4.84 17.55
CA ALA A 161 21.71 -4.34 16.21
C ALA A 161 20.81 -4.99 15.13
N PRO A 162 19.65 -4.40 14.79
CA PRO A 162 18.81 -4.91 13.71
C PRO A 162 19.38 -4.57 12.33
N ILE A 163 19.21 -5.51 11.41
CA ILE A 163 19.53 -5.41 9.99
C ILE A 163 18.24 -5.09 9.22
N ASN A 164 18.29 -4.08 8.37
CA ASN A 164 17.22 -3.78 7.41
C ASN A 164 17.60 -4.25 6.00
N GLU A 165 16.61 -4.65 5.22
CA GLU A 165 16.82 -5.03 3.82
C GLU A 165 17.30 -3.85 2.96
N SER A 166 16.74 -2.64 3.14
CA SER A 166 17.20 -1.44 2.44
C SER A 166 16.72 -0.15 3.12
N SER A 167 17.34 0.96 2.74
CA SER A 167 16.90 2.32 3.07
C SER A 167 15.61 2.77 2.37
N TRP A 168 15.07 1.97 1.43
CA TRP A 168 13.90 2.33 0.62
C TRP A 168 12.55 1.79 1.13
N ASP A 169 12.54 0.73 1.95
CA ASP A 169 11.29 0.17 2.49
C ASP A 169 10.95 0.83 3.84
N ASP A 170 9.74 0.55 4.34
CA ASP A 170 9.30 1.04 5.63
C ASP A 170 10.09 0.35 6.75
N GLY A 171 10.96 1.10 7.42
CA GLY A 171 11.79 0.59 8.52
C GLY A 171 10.97 0.18 9.75
N LEU A 172 11.43 -0.87 10.44
CA LEU A 172 10.91 -1.29 11.74
C LEU A 172 11.97 -1.10 12.84
N PRO A 173 11.56 -0.85 14.09
CA PRO A 173 10.18 -0.62 14.55
C PRO A 173 9.62 0.77 14.18
N LEU A 174 8.30 0.90 14.20
CA LEU A 174 7.63 2.19 14.07
C LEU A 174 7.74 3.03 15.36
N ARG A 175 7.73 4.36 15.23
CA ARG A 175 7.66 5.29 16.38
C ARG A 175 6.24 5.34 16.94
N MET A 176 5.97 4.57 17.98
CA MET A 176 4.63 4.44 18.57
C MET A 176 4.71 4.06 20.05
N ASP A 177 3.60 4.20 20.77
CA ASP A 177 3.46 3.89 22.20
C ASP A 177 4.49 4.62 23.11
N GLY A 178 5.07 5.72 22.61
CA GLY A 178 6.07 6.53 23.30
C GLY A 178 7.51 6.04 23.14
N TYR A 179 7.75 5.06 22.27
CA TYR A 179 9.09 4.57 21.93
C TYR A 179 9.57 5.14 20.58
N ASP A 180 10.88 5.34 20.49
CA ASP A 180 11.59 5.62 19.24
C ASP A 180 12.74 4.63 19.10
N GLY A 181 12.55 3.58 18.27
CA GLY A 181 13.58 2.58 18.01
C GLY A 181 14.93 3.17 17.59
N PHE A 182 14.89 4.25 16.81
CA PHE A 182 16.07 4.96 16.30
C PHE A 182 16.51 6.11 17.21
N GLY A 183 15.82 6.32 18.35
CA GLY A 183 16.14 7.31 19.37
C GLY A 183 17.14 6.81 20.42
N GLY A 184 17.90 5.74 20.11
CA GLY A 184 18.86 5.12 21.02
C GLY A 184 18.36 3.85 21.72
N LEU A 185 17.32 3.19 21.18
CA LEU A 185 16.94 1.83 21.62
C LEU A 185 17.72 0.76 20.86
N TYR A 186 17.86 0.92 19.54
CA TYR A 186 18.56 -0.05 18.70
C TYR A 186 19.70 0.61 17.95
N GLN A 187 20.73 -0.17 17.65
CA GLN A 187 21.85 0.31 16.85
C GLN A 187 21.39 0.45 15.39
N GLY A 188 21.76 1.56 14.75
CA GLY A 188 21.47 1.80 13.35
C GLY A 188 22.66 1.47 12.45
N GLY A 189 22.44 1.53 11.13
CA GLY A 189 23.51 1.50 10.13
C GLY A 189 23.72 0.17 9.41
N LEU A 190 23.07 -0.90 9.86
CA LEU A 190 23.09 -2.19 9.17
C LEU A 190 21.99 -2.26 8.11
N ASN A 191 22.32 -1.82 6.90
CA ASN A 191 21.45 -1.98 5.73
C ASN A 191 22.11 -2.92 4.72
N MET A 192 21.36 -3.93 4.26
CA MET A 192 21.78 -4.85 3.20
C MET A 192 21.80 -4.17 1.83
N GLU A 193 20.91 -3.20 1.63
CA GLU A 193 20.72 -2.49 0.37
C GLU A 193 20.44 -3.43 -0.80
N MET A 194 19.37 -4.24 -0.69
CA MET A 194 19.10 -5.31 -1.67
C MET A 194 18.96 -4.82 -3.12
N TYR A 195 18.56 -3.57 -3.36
CA TYR A 195 18.46 -3.01 -4.72
C TYR A 195 19.81 -2.69 -5.37
N TRP A 196 20.89 -2.60 -4.58
CA TRP A 196 22.23 -2.34 -5.10
C TRP A 196 22.71 -3.50 -5.96
N GLU A 197 23.65 -3.20 -6.83
CA GLU A 197 24.28 -4.16 -7.74
C GLU A 197 24.92 -5.32 -6.96
N ASP A 198 24.65 -6.56 -7.42
CA ASP A 198 25.30 -7.75 -6.88
C ASP A 198 26.75 -7.81 -7.33
N ASN A 199 27.66 -7.61 -6.39
CA ASN A 199 29.10 -7.58 -6.62
C ASN A 199 29.83 -8.01 -5.33
N THR A 200 31.17 -8.06 -5.38
CA THR A 200 31.98 -8.45 -4.22
C THR A 200 31.79 -7.54 -3.01
N ASP A 201 31.58 -6.23 -3.22
CA ASP A 201 31.35 -5.28 -2.12
C ASP A 201 30.02 -5.57 -1.41
N LYS A 202 28.98 -5.96 -2.16
CA LYS A 202 27.68 -6.38 -1.60
C LYS A 202 27.78 -7.73 -0.88
N LEU A 203 28.56 -8.66 -1.39
CA LEU A 203 28.86 -9.91 -0.69
C LEU A 203 29.52 -9.64 0.67
N GLU A 204 30.56 -8.80 0.71
CA GLU A 204 31.21 -8.44 1.97
C GLU A 204 30.26 -7.67 2.89
N ARG A 205 29.37 -6.83 2.35
CA ARG A 205 28.30 -6.20 3.12
C ARG A 205 27.37 -7.23 3.76
N PHE A 206 26.91 -8.23 3.02
CA PHE A 206 26.04 -9.28 3.58
C PHE A 206 26.74 -10.02 4.71
N VAL A 207 27.97 -10.49 4.48
CA VAL A 207 28.75 -11.21 5.50
C VAL A 207 28.98 -10.33 6.74
N ASN A 208 29.42 -9.09 6.57
CA ASN A 208 29.71 -8.19 7.68
C ASN A 208 28.46 -7.77 8.45
N ASN A 209 27.35 -7.54 7.77
CA ASN A 209 26.09 -7.18 8.42
C ASN A 209 25.53 -8.37 9.21
N LEU A 210 25.56 -9.59 8.65
CA LEU A 210 25.13 -10.81 9.34
C LEU A 210 26.06 -11.14 10.52
N ASP A 211 27.34 -10.79 10.43
CA ASP A 211 28.26 -10.96 11.56
C ASP A 211 27.98 -9.97 12.71
N GLN A 212 27.63 -8.73 12.39
CA GLN A 212 27.39 -7.67 13.39
C GLN A 212 25.96 -7.63 13.93
N GLY A 213 24.96 -7.95 13.11
CA GLY A 213 23.56 -7.78 13.44
C GLY A 213 22.99 -8.96 14.21
N GLU A 214 21.96 -8.72 15.01
CA GLU A 214 21.33 -9.75 15.85
C GLU A 214 19.92 -10.12 15.40
N TYR A 215 19.27 -9.22 14.67
CA TYR A 215 17.93 -9.43 14.13
C TYR A 215 17.88 -8.95 12.68
N ILE A 216 17.04 -9.59 11.86
CA ILE A 216 16.71 -9.10 10.52
C ILE A 216 15.23 -8.78 10.51
N PHE A 217 14.89 -7.56 10.12
CA PHE A 217 13.50 -7.13 9.96
C PHE A 217 13.15 -7.01 8.49
N ILE A 218 12.21 -7.85 8.04
CA ILE A 218 11.62 -7.79 6.70
C ILE A 218 10.21 -7.23 6.85
N SER A 219 9.96 -6.03 6.37
CA SER A 219 8.70 -5.31 6.65
C SER A 219 7.62 -5.44 5.56
N SER A 220 7.99 -5.95 4.39
CA SER A 220 7.08 -6.17 3.25
C SER A 220 7.65 -7.19 2.26
N ASN A 221 6.89 -7.47 1.19
CA ASN A 221 7.32 -8.31 0.08
C ASN A 221 8.01 -7.58 -1.08
N ARG A 222 8.27 -6.28 -0.95
CA ARG A 222 8.83 -5.45 -2.03
C ARG A 222 10.16 -5.98 -2.56
N GLN A 223 11.01 -6.57 -1.72
CA GLN A 223 12.37 -6.96 -2.11
C GLN A 223 12.47 -8.45 -2.42
N TRP A 224 12.02 -9.32 -1.50
CA TRP A 224 12.06 -10.78 -1.72
C TRP A 224 11.07 -11.28 -2.78
N ALA A 225 9.98 -10.56 -3.10
CA ALA A 225 9.06 -10.99 -4.18
C ALA A 225 9.41 -10.40 -5.55
N THR A 226 10.35 -9.46 -5.65
CA THR A 226 10.71 -8.78 -6.91
C THR A 226 12.12 -9.11 -7.39
N LEU A 227 13.13 -8.99 -6.53
CA LEU A 227 14.53 -9.12 -6.91
C LEU A 227 14.90 -10.54 -7.34
N PRO A 228 14.43 -11.62 -6.67
CA PRO A 228 14.73 -12.98 -7.11
C PRO A 228 14.18 -13.34 -8.50
N ARG A 229 13.24 -12.55 -9.06
CA ARG A 229 12.72 -12.76 -10.43
C ARG A 229 13.68 -12.34 -11.53
N VAL A 230 14.73 -11.58 -11.19
CA VAL A 230 15.71 -11.00 -12.14
C VAL A 230 17.11 -11.51 -11.79
N GLU A 231 17.26 -12.83 -11.83
CA GLU A 231 18.46 -13.55 -11.38
C GLU A 231 19.74 -13.14 -12.11
N GLU A 232 19.64 -12.75 -13.37
CA GLU A 232 20.77 -12.25 -14.15
C GLU A 232 21.37 -10.96 -13.56
N ARG A 233 20.58 -10.18 -12.81
CA ARG A 233 21.01 -8.94 -12.17
C ARG A 233 21.23 -9.10 -10.67
N TYR A 234 20.49 -10.01 -10.04
CA TYR A 234 20.46 -10.17 -8.59
C TYR A 234 20.70 -11.64 -8.12
N PRO A 235 21.71 -12.35 -8.62
CA PRO A 235 21.90 -13.77 -8.28
C PRO A 235 22.34 -13.98 -6.83
N LEU A 236 23.14 -13.07 -6.26
CA LEU A 236 23.58 -13.12 -4.86
C LEU A 236 22.44 -12.75 -3.92
N THR A 237 21.59 -11.80 -4.30
CA THR A 237 20.40 -11.43 -3.52
C THR A 237 19.38 -12.56 -3.52
N LYS A 238 19.18 -13.25 -4.66
CA LYS A 238 18.35 -14.46 -4.71
C LYS A 238 18.90 -15.53 -3.75
N ALA A 239 20.19 -15.85 -3.86
CA ALA A 239 20.84 -16.84 -3.00
C ALA A 239 20.75 -16.47 -1.51
N TYR A 240 20.88 -15.18 -1.17
CA TYR A 240 20.67 -14.71 0.20
C TYR A 240 19.28 -15.07 0.73
N TYR A 241 18.22 -14.82 -0.03
CA TYR A 241 16.86 -15.16 0.42
C TYR A 241 16.64 -16.67 0.48
N GLU A 242 17.15 -17.43 -0.49
CA GLU A 242 17.09 -18.90 -0.48
C GLU A 242 17.73 -19.47 0.80
N TYR A 243 18.94 -19.02 1.15
CA TYR A 243 19.64 -19.50 2.34
C TYR A 243 19.11 -18.91 3.65
N LEU A 244 18.63 -17.66 3.65
CA LEU A 244 18.07 -17.04 4.85
C LEU A 244 16.85 -17.79 5.34
N ILE A 245 15.91 -18.12 4.44
CA ILE A 245 14.71 -18.87 4.82
C ILE A 245 14.95 -20.38 4.82
N GLY A 246 16.00 -20.89 4.15
CA GLY A 246 16.19 -22.33 4.00
C GLY A 246 15.26 -22.94 2.93
N CYS A 247 15.04 -22.23 1.83
CA CYS A 247 14.11 -22.64 0.78
C CYS A 247 14.63 -23.92 0.07
N PRO A 248 13.79 -24.96 -0.10
CA PRO A 248 14.18 -26.16 -0.84
C PRO A 248 14.54 -25.85 -2.31
N PRO A 249 15.56 -26.50 -2.90
CA PRO A 249 16.01 -26.20 -4.27
C PRO A 249 14.95 -26.40 -5.36
N GLU A 250 13.94 -27.24 -5.12
CA GLU A 250 12.82 -27.50 -6.02
C GLU A 250 11.68 -26.48 -5.92
N GLU A 251 11.65 -25.66 -4.87
CA GLU A 251 10.60 -24.68 -4.62
C GLU A 251 11.01 -23.28 -5.09
N ASP A 252 10.01 -22.47 -5.43
CA ASP A 252 10.23 -21.06 -5.75
C ASP A 252 10.42 -20.25 -4.47
N VAL A 253 11.48 -19.43 -4.40
CA VAL A 253 11.77 -18.61 -3.20
C VAL A 253 10.62 -17.71 -2.79
N ILE A 254 9.81 -17.20 -3.73
CA ILE A 254 8.64 -16.37 -3.42
C ILE A 254 7.57 -17.21 -2.74
N TRP A 255 7.39 -18.46 -3.15
CA TRP A 255 6.49 -19.39 -2.47
C TRP A 255 6.95 -19.69 -1.03
N CYS A 256 8.25 -19.91 -0.84
CA CYS A 256 8.84 -20.11 0.49
C CYS A 256 8.50 -18.92 1.42
N TYR A 257 8.73 -17.68 0.99
CA TYR A 257 8.40 -16.49 1.80
C TYR A 257 6.89 -16.25 1.97
N ASN A 258 6.08 -16.50 0.93
CA ASN A 258 4.62 -16.39 1.03
C ASN A 258 4.03 -17.33 2.08
N THR A 259 4.62 -18.50 2.27
CA THR A 259 4.10 -19.56 3.16
C THR A 259 4.81 -19.64 4.52
N ALA A 260 6.03 -19.11 4.63
CA ALA A 260 6.87 -19.21 5.82
C ALA A 260 6.18 -18.85 7.14
N ARG A 261 6.28 -19.76 8.11
CA ARG A 261 6.06 -19.56 9.54
C ARG A 261 7.26 -20.12 10.32
N PRO A 262 7.46 -19.72 11.60
CA PRO A 262 8.55 -20.24 12.42
C PRO A 262 8.59 -21.77 12.45
N GLY A 263 9.74 -22.35 12.09
CA GLY A 263 9.97 -23.80 12.07
C GLY A 263 9.50 -24.55 10.83
N ASP A 264 8.98 -23.88 9.80
CA ASP A 264 8.58 -24.54 8.54
C ASP A 264 9.77 -24.96 7.66
N PHE A 265 10.88 -24.23 7.76
CA PHE A 265 12.09 -24.42 6.95
C PHE A 265 13.33 -24.55 7.84
N GLU A 266 14.44 -25.01 7.25
CA GLU A 266 15.73 -25.14 7.93
C GLU A 266 16.68 -24.04 7.41
N GLU A 267 16.81 -22.95 8.17
CA GLU A 267 17.62 -21.79 7.80
C GLU A 267 19.12 -22.13 7.72
N GLN A 268 19.84 -21.52 6.78
CA GLN A 268 21.24 -21.89 6.48
C GLN A 268 22.25 -20.77 6.77
N LEU A 269 21.78 -19.55 7.09
CA LEU A 269 22.64 -18.40 7.37
C LEU A 269 22.87 -18.13 8.87
N GLY A 270 22.40 -19.01 9.76
CA GLY A 270 22.50 -18.82 11.21
C GLY A 270 21.56 -17.72 11.73
N TYR A 271 20.37 -17.63 11.15
CA TYR A 271 19.30 -16.71 11.54
C TYR A 271 17.98 -17.47 11.51
N ASP A 272 17.38 -17.67 12.68
CA ASP A 272 16.13 -18.42 12.83
C ASP A 272 14.95 -17.48 12.61
N LEU A 273 13.94 -17.91 11.84
CA LEU A 273 12.67 -17.19 11.75
C LEU A 273 11.91 -17.34 13.08
N VAL A 274 11.94 -16.29 13.91
CA VAL A 274 11.36 -16.33 15.26
C VAL A 274 9.93 -15.83 15.32
N GLU A 275 9.51 -14.99 14.37
CA GLU A 275 8.16 -14.43 14.38
C GLU A 275 7.70 -13.99 12.98
N VAL A 276 6.40 -14.19 12.71
CA VAL A 276 5.75 -13.76 11.47
C VAL A 276 4.45 -13.04 11.79
N PHE A 277 4.28 -11.84 11.24
CA PHE A 277 3.01 -11.10 11.33
C PHE A 277 2.33 -11.08 9.97
N GLU A 278 1.19 -11.74 9.91
CA GLU A 278 0.34 -11.86 8.72
C GLU A 278 -1.13 -11.63 9.09
N SER A 279 -1.93 -11.19 8.12
CA SER A 279 -3.36 -10.95 8.33
C SER A 279 -4.14 -11.36 7.09
N PHE A 280 -4.54 -12.63 7.05
CA PHE A 280 -5.29 -13.20 5.95
C PHE A 280 -6.81 -13.02 6.08
N PRO A 281 -7.57 -12.99 4.98
CA PRO A 281 -9.03 -13.09 5.02
C PRO A 281 -9.44 -14.33 5.82
N THR A 282 -10.19 -14.14 6.90
CA THR A 282 -10.49 -15.22 7.86
C THR A 282 -11.99 -15.30 8.18
N LEU A 283 -12.54 -16.52 8.15
CA LEU A 283 -13.83 -16.87 8.72
C LEU A 283 -13.61 -17.62 10.03
N GLU A 284 -13.91 -16.96 11.14
CA GLU A 284 -13.78 -17.54 12.47
C GLU A 284 -15.11 -17.57 13.20
N ILE A 285 -15.45 -18.73 13.76
CA ILE A 285 -16.47 -18.90 14.79
C ILE A 285 -15.72 -19.44 16.02
N PRO A 286 -15.56 -18.63 17.09
CA PRO A 286 -14.73 -18.99 18.24
C PRO A 286 -15.06 -20.39 18.78
N GLY A 287 -14.04 -21.26 18.81
CA GLY A 287 -14.14 -22.64 19.31
C GLY A 287 -14.91 -23.63 18.42
N VAL A 288 -15.35 -23.23 17.23
CA VAL A 288 -16.19 -24.07 16.34
C VAL A 288 -15.63 -24.22 14.93
N PHE A 289 -15.14 -23.13 14.33
CA PHE A 289 -14.70 -23.14 12.94
C PHE A 289 -13.64 -22.08 12.68
N HIS A 290 -12.57 -22.48 11.99
CA HIS A 290 -11.54 -21.58 11.48
C HIS A 290 -11.29 -21.90 10.00
N TRP A 291 -11.36 -20.87 9.16
CA TRP A 291 -10.94 -20.92 7.77
C TRP A 291 -10.22 -19.63 7.43
N GLU A 292 -9.03 -19.74 6.87
CA GLU A 292 -8.26 -18.63 6.35
C GLU A 292 -7.76 -18.96 4.95
N VAL A 293 -7.43 -17.94 4.17
CA VAL A 293 -6.87 -18.08 2.83
C VAL A 293 -5.62 -17.23 2.71
N ASN A 294 -4.50 -17.87 2.41
CA ASN A 294 -3.27 -17.13 2.14
C ASN A 294 -3.43 -16.36 0.82
N ASP A 295 -3.64 -15.05 0.92
CA ASP A 295 -3.74 -14.12 -0.21
C ASP A 295 -2.42 -13.39 -0.50
N GLN A 296 -1.27 -13.85 0.03
CA GLN A 296 0.06 -13.35 -0.35
C GLN A 296 0.41 -13.62 -1.82
N PHE A 297 -0.32 -14.53 -2.47
CA PHE A 297 -0.23 -14.80 -3.91
C PHE A 297 -1.08 -13.84 -4.76
N ALA A 298 -1.83 -12.92 -4.13
CA ALA A 298 -2.59 -11.90 -4.84
C ALA A 298 -1.66 -10.87 -5.51
N GLU A 299 -2.26 -9.98 -6.29
CA GLU A 299 -1.54 -8.88 -6.90
C GLU A 299 -0.97 -7.95 -5.81
N GLU A 300 0.20 -7.38 -6.09
CA GLU A 300 1.04 -6.64 -5.13
C GLU A 300 0.28 -5.57 -4.34
N ALA A 301 -0.77 -4.97 -4.92
CA ALA A 301 -1.54 -3.95 -4.22
C ALA A 301 -2.24 -4.46 -2.95
N PHE A 302 -2.61 -5.74 -2.90
CA PHE A 302 -3.22 -6.38 -1.73
C PHE A 302 -2.18 -6.73 -0.66
N THR A 303 -0.95 -7.01 -1.03
CA THR A 303 0.05 -7.49 -0.06
C THR A 303 0.99 -6.38 0.39
N VAL A 304 1.33 -5.41 -0.47
CA VAL A 304 2.28 -4.33 -0.15
C VAL A 304 1.63 -3.14 0.55
N TYR A 305 0.40 -2.78 0.14
CA TYR A 305 -0.24 -1.56 0.66
C TYR A 305 -1.34 -1.84 1.69
N ASP A 306 -1.98 -3.00 1.63
CA ASP A 306 -3.14 -3.30 2.47
C ASP A 306 -2.75 -4.04 3.76
N HIS A 307 -2.12 -5.22 3.65
CA HIS A 307 -1.71 -6.01 4.81
C HIS A 307 -0.40 -6.78 4.57
N THR A 308 0.74 -6.11 4.76
CA THR A 308 2.07 -6.69 4.52
C THR A 308 2.39 -7.85 5.43
N LYS A 309 3.09 -8.86 4.92
CA LYS A 309 3.73 -9.88 5.75
C LYS A 309 5.03 -9.32 6.33
N VAL A 310 5.19 -9.41 7.64
CA VAL A 310 6.44 -9.05 8.34
C VAL A 310 7.11 -10.32 8.84
N LEU A 311 8.40 -10.46 8.59
CA LEU A 311 9.20 -11.57 9.08
C LEU A 311 10.33 -11.02 9.97
N ILE A 312 10.51 -11.63 11.13
CA ILE A 312 11.59 -11.30 12.06
C ILE A 312 12.47 -12.54 12.21
N PHE A 313 13.73 -12.39 11.81
CA PHE A 313 14.75 -13.40 12.06
C PHE A 313 15.63 -12.96 13.22
N LYS A 314 16.11 -13.94 14.00
CA LYS A 314 17.05 -13.73 15.09
C LYS A 314 18.30 -14.54 14.86
N LYS A 315 19.46 -13.94 15.08
CA LYS A 315 20.74 -14.63 14.98
C LYS A 315 20.77 -15.84 15.91
N SER A 316 21.12 -16.99 15.34
CA SER A 316 21.22 -18.24 16.07
C SER A 316 22.55 -18.32 16.85
N ALA A 317 22.60 -19.18 17.87
CA ALA A 317 23.79 -19.34 18.69
C ALA A 317 24.95 -20.05 17.96
N ASP A 318 24.65 -20.76 16.88
CA ASP A 318 25.57 -21.52 16.02
C ASP A 318 25.98 -20.75 14.75
N PHE A 319 25.65 -19.46 14.66
CA PHE A 319 26.08 -18.61 13.56
C PHE A 319 27.60 -18.69 13.28
N ASP A 320 27.95 -18.93 12.03
CA ASP A 320 29.34 -18.94 11.53
C ASP A 320 29.49 -18.05 10.30
N ALA A 321 30.22 -16.93 10.45
CA ALA A 321 30.53 -16.02 9.36
C ALA A 321 31.33 -16.69 8.23
N ALA A 322 32.13 -17.72 8.52
CA ALA A 322 32.86 -18.48 7.51
C ALA A 322 31.92 -19.33 6.64
N GLN A 323 30.91 -19.96 7.25
CA GLN A 323 29.85 -20.68 6.54
C GLN A 323 29.03 -19.74 5.66
N VAL A 324 28.59 -18.59 6.18
CA VAL A 324 27.86 -17.57 5.41
C VAL A 324 28.68 -17.13 4.19
N ARG A 325 29.97 -16.83 4.39
CA ARG A 325 30.87 -16.46 3.27
C ARG A 325 31.04 -17.60 2.27
N ALA A 326 31.10 -18.86 2.72
CA ALA A 326 31.21 -20.00 1.82
C ALA A 326 29.97 -20.21 0.96
N LEU A 327 28.76 -20.08 1.54
CA LEU A 327 27.48 -20.21 0.83
C LEU A 327 27.28 -19.09 -0.19
N LEU A 328 27.37 -17.83 0.26
CA LEU A 328 27.12 -16.67 -0.60
C LEU A 328 28.27 -16.42 -1.60
N GLY A 329 29.50 -16.75 -1.22
CA GLY A 329 30.68 -16.63 -2.09
C GLY A 329 30.74 -17.68 -3.20
N ALA A 330 29.89 -18.72 -3.14
CA ALA A 330 29.75 -19.69 -4.22
C ALA A 330 28.98 -19.14 -5.43
N VAL A 331 28.26 -18.02 -5.27
CA VAL A 331 27.52 -17.36 -6.35
C VAL A 331 28.51 -16.75 -7.34
N ASP A 332 28.36 -17.11 -8.62
CA ASP A 332 29.19 -16.55 -9.68
C ASP A 332 28.75 -15.11 -10.03
N LEU A 333 29.46 -14.15 -9.45
CA LEU A 333 29.24 -12.73 -9.68
C LEU A 333 29.83 -12.21 -11.01
N SER A 334 30.62 -13.02 -11.73
CA SER A 334 31.26 -12.58 -12.98
C SER A 334 30.27 -12.41 -14.14
N ASN A 335 29.11 -13.06 -14.03
CA ASN A 335 28.04 -13.05 -15.02
C ASN A 335 26.89 -12.10 -14.67
N VAL A 336 27.04 -11.27 -13.62
CA VAL A 336 26.02 -10.29 -13.25
C VAL A 336 25.88 -9.24 -14.35
N VAL A 337 24.64 -9.06 -14.79
CA VAL A 337 24.30 -8.20 -15.92
C VAL A 337 24.18 -6.75 -15.45
N HIS A 338 25.24 -5.99 -15.69
CA HIS A 338 25.30 -4.55 -15.47
C HIS A 338 25.13 -3.79 -16.79
N LEU A 339 23.88 -3.54 -17.18
CA LEU A 339 23.60 -2.76 -18.38
C LEU A 339 23.57 -1.28 -18.04
N THR A 340 24.58 -0.55 -18.53
CA THR A 340 24.40 0.89 -18.70
C THR A 340 23.28 1.14 -19.72
N PRO A 341 22.57 2.27 -19.65
CA PRO A 341 21.55 2.60 -20.65
C PRO A 341 22.05 2.53 -22.10
N LYS A 342 23.35 2.76 -22.32
CA LYS A 342 23.99 2.64 -23.64
C LYS A 342 24.20 1.18 -24.07
N ALA A 343 24.58 0.31 -23.13
CA ALA A 343 24.85 -1.11 -23.39
C ALA A 343 23.58 -1.96 -23.51
N ALA A 344 22.43 -1.46 -23.03
CA ALA A 344 21.15 -2.17 -23.07
C ALA A 344 20.72 -2.62 -24.48
N GLY A 345 21.10 -1.89 -25.53
CA GLY A 345 20.79 -2.26 -26.92
C GLY A 345 21.59 -3.44 -27.47
N ASP A 346 22.71 -3.80 -26.83
CA ASP A 346 23.58 -4.91 -27.24
C ASP A 346 23.34 -6.20 -26.43
N TYR A 347 22.41 -6.16 -25.46
CA TYR A 347 22.09 -7.31 -24.61
C TYR A 347 21.10 -8.24 -25.31
N ILE A 348 21.56 -9.44 -25.69
CA ILE A 348 20.85 -10.39 -26.56
C ILE A 348 20.01 -11.41 -25.77
N ASP A 349 20.31 -11.60 -24.47
CA ASP A 349 19.87 -12.80 -23.72
C ASP A 349 18.51 -12.68 -23.03
N LYS A 350 17.86 -11.51 -23.00
CA LYS A 350 16.42 -11.40 -22.70
C LYS A 350 15.71 -10.37 -23.56
N ASP A 351 14.79 -10.89 -24.34
CA ASP A 351 14.08 -10.19 -25.39
C ASP A 351 12.86 -9.46 -24.80
N LEU A 352 13.07 -8.27 -24.21
CA LEU A 352 11.99 -7.29 -24.09
C LEU A 352 11.57 -6.78 -25.47
N MET A 353 12.24 -7.20 -26.55
CA MET A 353 11.82 -6.92 -27.91
C MET A 353 10.69 -7.83 -28.34
N LEU A 354 9.92 -7.31 -29.27
CA LEU A 354 9.01 -8.08 -30.07
C LEU A 354 9.84 -8.89 -31.08
N SER A 355 9.45 -10.15 -31.28
CA SER A 355 9.92 -10.93 -32.43
C SER A 355 9.74 -10.14 -33.73
N ALA A 356 10.62 -10.32 -34.71
CA ALA A 356 10.58 -9.59 -35.98
C ALA A 356 9.18 -9.61 -36.65
N GLU A 357 8.50 -10.77 -36.64
CA GLU A 357 7.14 -10.91 -37.17
C GLU A 357 6.13 -10.01 -36.44
N ARG A 358 6.12 -10.04 -35.11
CA ARG A 358 5.25 -9.17 -34.28
C ARG A 358 5.61 -7.70 -34.45
N TRP A 359 6.90 -7.37 -34.57
CA TRP A 359 7.32 -6.00 -34.82
C TRP A 359 6.83 -5.48 -36.17
N ASP A 360 6.90 -6.31 -37.22
CA ASP A 360 6.34 -6.02 -38.54
C ASP A 360 4.82 -5.85 -38.47
N GLU A 361 4.13 -6.72 -37.74
CA GLU A 361 2.69 -6.64 -37.50
C GLU A 361 2.30 -5.32 -36.80
N GLN A 362 3.03 -4.91 -35.77
CA GLN A 362 2.79 -3.65 -35.06
C GLN A 362 3.02 -2.43 -35.98
N ARG A 363 4.02 -2.49 -36.88
CA ARG A 363 4.29 -1.44 -37.86
C ARG A 363 3.25 -1.37 -38.98
N ALA A 364 2.64 -2.50 -39.31
CA ALA A 364 1.57 -2.60 -40.31
C ALA A 364 0.20 -2.11 -39.78
N GLY A 365 0.06 -1.83 -38.47
CA GLY A 365 -1.18 -1.38 -37.82
C GLY A 365 -1.73 -0.02 -38.24
N GLY A 366 -1.10 0.64 -39.22
CA GLY A 366 -1.49 1.95 -39.76
C GLY A 366 -0.80 3.13 -39.10
N THR A 367 -0.86 4.28 -39.77
CA THR A 367 -0.40 5.57 -39.26
C THR A 367 -1.45 6.20 -38.36
N TRP A 368 -1.02 7.18 -37.57
CA TRP A 368 -1.93 7.87 -36.64
C TRP A 368 -3.08 8.60 -37.33
N SER A 369 -2.80 9.26 -38.45
CA SER A 369 -3.82 9.96 -39.25
C SER A 369 -4.80 9.01 -39.95
N GLU A 370 -4.40 7.76 -40.22
CA GLU A 370 -5.29 6.73 -40.77
C GLU A 370 -6.24 6.18 -39.70
N LEU A 371 -5.74 6.00 -38.47
CA LEU A 371 -6.54 5.54 -37.34
C LEU A 371 -7.47 6.64 -36.79
N PHE A 372 -6.98 7.89 -36.77
CA PHE A 372 -7.65 9.04 -36.17
C PHE A 372 -7.61 10.26 -37.10
N ASP A 373 -8.59 10.36 -37.99
CA ASP A 373 -8.71 11.48 -38.93
C ASP A 373 -9.09 12.79 -38.20
N THR A 374 -8.13 13.71 -38.08
CA THR A 374 -8.32 15.02 -37.44
C THR A 374 -9.28 15.93 -38.21
N LYS A 375 -9.50 15.67 -39.51
CA LYS A 375 -10.42 16.42 -40.37
C LYS A 375 -11.84 15.86 -40.33
N ALA A 376 -12.04 14.66 -39.79
CA ALA A 376 -13.36 14.09 -39.60
C ALA A 376 -14.25 15.05 -38.82
N PHE A 377 -15.52 15.17 -39.22
CA PHE A 377 -16.43 16.19 -38.69
C PHE A 377 -16.52 16.19 -37.15
N TYR A 378 -16.57 15.01 -36.53
CA TYR A 378 -16.65 14.86 -35.08
C TYR A 378 -15.33 15.16 -34.34
N ASN A 379 -14.18 15.09 -35.01
CA ASN A 379 -12.88 15.48 -34.47
C ASN A 379 -12.61 16.98 -34.66
N LYS A 380 -13.02 17.53 -35.81
CA LYS A 380 -12.95 18.97 -36.09
C LYS A 380 -13.82 19.80 -35.16
N TYR A 381 -14.98 19.26 -34.76
CA TYR A 381 -15.89 19.87 -33.80
C TYR A 381 -16.03 18.98 -32.56
N PRO A 382 -15.16 19.14 -31.54
CA PRO A 382 -15.10 18.24 -30.38
C PRO A 382 -16.43 18.05 -29.64
N VAL A 383 -17.32 19.05 -29.66
CA VAL A 383 -18.66 18.94 -29.08
C VAL A 383 -19.49 17.84 -29.77
N VAL A 384 -19.34 17.66 -31.09
CA VAL A 384 -19.99 16.57 -31.82
C VAL A 384 -19.39 15.24 -31.39
N GLY A 385 -18.06 15.16 -31.28
CA GLY A 385 -17.36 13.99 -30.73
C GLY A 385 -17.83 13.62 -29.33
N LEU A 386 -18.02 14.61 -28.45
CA LEU A 386 -18.55 14.45 -27.09
C LEU A 386 -19.97 13.86 -27.10
N VAL A 387 -20.86 14.37 -27.96
CA VAL A 387 -22.23 13.85 -28.09
C VAL A 387 -22.20 12.41 -28.60
N ILE A 388 -21.39 12.10 -29.62
CA ILE A 388 -21.23 10.74 -30.14
C ILE A 388 -20.70 9.80 -29.05
N TRP A 389 -19.70 10.23 -28.29
CA TRP A 389 -19.14 9.48 -27.17
C TRP A 389 -20.20 9.17 -26.11
N TYR A 390 -20.91 10.19 -25.63
CA TYR A 390 -21.94 10.03 -24.61
C TYR A 390 -23.06 9.09 -25.07
N LEU A 391 -23.53 9.25 -26.32
CA LEU A 391 -24.54 8.37 -26.91
C LEU A 391 -24.03 6.94 -27.08
N PHE A 392 -22.77 6.76 -27.47
CA PHE A 392 -22.16 5.43 -27.58
C PHE A 392 -22.13 4.72 -26.22
N ILE A 393 -21.65 5.39 -25.16
CA ILE A 393 -21.64 4.83 -23.80
C ILE A 393 -23.07 4.54 -23.31
N PHE A 394 -24.05 5.40 -23.64
CA PHE A 394 -25.47 5.15 -23.37
C PHE A 394 -25.98 3.89 -24.07
N ILE A 395 -25.74 3.75 -25.38
CA ILE A 395 -26.19 2.60 -26.18
C ILE A 395 -25.54 1.31 -25.68
N LEU A 396 -24.24 1.35 -25.38
CA LEU A 396 -23.51 0.22 -24.81
C LEU A 396 -24.14 -0.23 -23.49
N GLY A 397 -24.42 0.71 -22.57
CA GLY A 397 -25.12 0.41 -21.33
C GLY A 397 -26.54 -0.13 -21.55
N LEU A 398 -27.30 0.46 -22.48
CA LEU A 398 -28.67 0.07 -22.79
C LEU A 398 -28.78 -1.40 -23.25
N PHE A 399 -27.89 -1.82 -24.15
CA PHE A 399 -27.88 -3.21 -24.65
C PHE A 399 -27.20 -4.18 -23.69
N THR A 400 -26.35 -3.69 -22.79
CA THR A 400 -25.76 -4.54 -21.74
C THR A 400 -26.74 -4.77 -20.59
N TYR A 401 -27.67 -3.84 -20.31
CA TYR A 401 -28.62 -3.96 -19.20
C TYR A 401 -29.46 -5.27 -19.18
N PRO A 402 -30.04 -5.76 -20.29
CA PRO A 402 -30.75 -7.04 -20.33
C PRO A 402 -29.93 -8.26 -19.89
N ILE A 403 -28.60 -8.18 -20.01
CA ILE A 403 -27.64 -9.19 -19.55
C ILE A 403 -27.41 -8.99 -18.04
N VAL A 404 -27.09 -7.77 -17.63
CA VAL A 404 -26.79 -7.37 -16.24
C VAL A 404 -27.95 -7.66 -15.29
N ARG A 405 -29.19 -7.38 -15.70
CA ARG A 405 -30.38 -7.65 -14.86
C ARG A 405 -30.59 -9.12 -14.52
N LYS A 406 -30.01 -10.04 -15.31
CA LYS A 406 -30.03 -11.48 -15.02
C LYS A 406 -28.95 -11.89 -14.02
N ALA A 407 -27.81 -11.18 -14.02
CA ALA A 407 -26.74 -11.39 -13.05
C ALA A 407 -27.11 -10.82 -11.67
N PHE A 408 -27.90 -9.74 -11.62
CA PHE A 408 -28.30 -9.06 -10.39
C PHE A 408 -29.83 -9.08 -10.14
N PRO A 409 -30.50 -10.25 -10.14
CA PRO A 409 -31.95 -10.32 -9.99
C PRO A 409 -32.43 -9.92 -8.58
N GLY A 410 -31.53 -9.98 -7.60
CA GLY A 410 -31.80 -9.64 -6.19
C GLY A 410 -31.66 -8.16 -5.86
N LEU A 411 -31.16 -7.32 -6.77
CA LEU A 411 -31.07 -5.87 -6.57
C LEU A 411 -32.38 -5.18 -6.99
N ALA A 412 -32.82 -4.18 -6.22
CA ALA A 412 -34.00 -3.38 -6.52
C ALA A 412 -33.93 -2.71 -7.89
N ASP A 413 -32.73 -2.25 -8.26
CA ASP A 413 -32.43 -1.60 -9.53
C ASP A 413 -31.99 -2.57 -10.64
N LYS A 414 -31.84 -3.86 -10.32
CA LYS A 414 -31.37 -4.92 -11.22
C LYS A 414 -30.04 -4.58 -11.90
N GLY A 415 -29.22 -3.75 -11.25
CA GLY A 415 -27.94 -3.30 -11.76
C GLY A 415 -28.01 -2.31 -12.93
N TYR A 416 -29.14 -1.61 -13.18
CA TYR A 416 -29.22 -0.62 -14.26
C TYR A 416 -28.13 0.46 -14.19
N PRO A 417 -27.82 1.08 -13.02
CA PRO A 417 -26.74 2.05 -12.91
C PRO A 417 -25.35 1.51 -13.29
N LEU A 418 -25.13 0.19 -13.12
CA LEU A 418 -23.87 -0.50 -13.40
C LEU A 418 -23.72 -0.92 -14.87
N ALA A 419 -24.80 -0.83 -15.66
CA ALA A 419 -24.84 -1.40 -17.01
C ALA A 419 -23.80 -0.78 -17.96
N ARG A 420 -23.51 0.52 -17.82
CA ARG A 420 -22.46 1.21 -18.61
C ARG A 420 -21.06 0.72 -18.28
N ALA A 421 -20.75 0.58 -16.99
CA ALA A 421 -19.44 0.12 -16.54
C ALA A 421 -19.19 -1.33 -16.98
N LEU A 422 -20.17 -2.21 -16.77
CA LEU A 422 -20.08 -3.60 -17.22
C LEU A 422 -20.04 -3.71 -18.75
N GLY A 423 -20.77 -2.86 -19.47
CA GLY A 423 -20.72 -2.80 -20.92
C GLY A 423 -19.33 -2.41 -21.43
N LEU A 424 -18.68 -1.44 -20.77
CA LEU A 424 -17.30 -1.05 -21.09
C LEU A 424 -16.31 -2.19 -20.84
N VAL A 425 -16.43 -2.89 -19.70
CA VAL A 425 -15.60 -4.07 -19.39
C VAL A 425 -15.76 -5.15 -20.44
N LEU A 426 -16.99 -5.53 -20.80
CA LEU A 426 -17.23 -6.56 -21.82
C LEU A 426 -16.69 -6.12 -23.19
N LEU A 427 -16.91 -4.86 -23.57
CA LEU A 427 -16.44 -4.33 -24.84
C LEU A 427 -14.92 -4.32 -24.93
N ALA A 428 -14.19 -4.06 -23.84
CA ALA A 428 -12.73 -4.05 -23.85
C ALA A 428 -12.11 -5.44 -23.67
N TYR A 429 -12.72 -6.29 -22.83
CA TYR A 429 -12.18 -7.59 -22.48
C TYR A 429 -12.06 -8.52 -23.69
N PHE A 430 -13.11 -8.63 -24.52
CA PHE A 430 -13.08 -9.57 -25.65
C PHE A 430 -12.09 -9.15 -26.75
N PRO A 431 -12.04 -7.90 -27.24
CA PRO A 431 -11.03 -7.48 -28.21
C PRO A 431 -9.60 -7.57 -27.66
N TRP A 432 -9.41 -7.30 -26.36
CA TRP A 432 -8.12 -7.51 -25.70
C TRP A 432 -7.70 -8.98 -25.69
N LEU A 433 -8.62 -9.88 -25.32
CA LEU A 433 -8.37 -11.31 -25.29
C LEU A 433 -8.07 -11.84 -26.70
N LEU A 434 -8.89 -11.46 -27.70
CA LEU A 434 -8.65 -11.80 -29.10
C LEU A 434 -7.29 -11.27 -29.59
N GLY A 435 -6.95 -10.02 -29.25
CA GLY A 435 -5.65 -9.41 -29.53
C GLY A 435 -4.46 -10.10 -28.86
N SER A 436 -4.67 -10.69 -27.69
CA SER A 436 -3.65 -11.48 -26.98
C SER A 436 -3.45 -12.87 -27.61
N PHE A 437 -4.47 -13.38 -28.31
CA PHE A 437 -4.40 -14.59 -29.13
C PHE A 437 -3.98 -14.33 -30.60
N GLY A 438 -3.53 -13.12 -30.93
CA GLY A 438 -3.02 -12.78 -32.27
C GLY A 438 -4.10 -12.33 -33.28
N ILE A 439 -5.35 -12.13 -32.87
CA ILE A 439 -6.38 -11.55 -33.76
C ILE A 439 -6.25 -10.03 -33.75
N PRO A 440 -6.20 -9.33 -34.90
CA PRO A 440 -5.98 -7.89 -34.93
C PRO A 440 -6.99 -7.11 -34.08
N TYR A 441 -6.50 -6.32 -33.13
CA TYR A 441 -7.22 -5.33 -32.33
C TYR A 441 -7.59 -4.12 -33.19
N SER A 442 -8.44 -4.34 -34.19
CA SER A 442 -8.86 -3.35 -35.19
C SER A 442 -10.24 -2.77 -34.88
N ARG A 443 -10.61 -1.67 -35.55
CA ARG A 443 -11.98 -1.13 -35.49
C ARG A 443 -13.04 -2.17 -35.89
N GLY A 444 -12.73 -3.01 -36.87
CA GLY A 444 -13.60 -4.09 -37.31
C GLY A 444 -13.84 -5.13 -36.23
N THR A 445 -12.76 -5.62 -35.59
CA THR A 445 -12.83 -6.59 -34.50
C THR A 445 -13.63 -6.05 -33.31
N ILE A 446 -13.35 -4.80 -32.92
CA ILE A 446 -14.09 -4.13 -31.84
C ILE A 446 -15.56 -3.95 -32.23
N ALA A 447 -15.86 -3.56 -33.48
CA ALA A 447 -17.22 -3.42 -33.97
C ALA A 447 -17.99 -4.74 -33.98
N LEU A 448 -17.32 -5.86 -34.30
CA LEU A 448 -17.91 -7.20 -34.23
C LEU A 448 -18.27 -7.59 -32.80
N VAL A 449 -17.38 -7.34 -31.83
CA VAL A 449 -17.69 -7.56 -30.41
C VAL A 449 -18.84 -6.67 -29.95
N PHE A 450 -18.82 -5.38 -30.32
CA PHE A 450 -19.91 -4.46 -30.00
C PHE A 450 -21.24 -4.95 -30.61
N ALA A 451 -21.24 -5.39 -31.87
CA ALA A 451 -22.41 -5.95 -32.53
C ALA A 451 -22.90 -7.21 -31.82
N ALA A 452 -22.00 -8.09 -31.37
CA ALA A 452 -22.37 -9.27 -30.59
C ALA A 452 -23.04 -8.88 -29.25
N ILE A 453 -22.50 -7.89 -28.53
CA ILE A 453 -23.11 -7.35 -27.31
C ILE A 453 -24.51 -6.80 -27.60
N VAL A 454 -24.68 -6.03 -28.69
CA VAL A 454 -25.98 -5.48 -29.10
C VAL A 454 -26.96 -6.58 -29.47
N LEU A 455 -26.55 -7.60 -30.24
CA LEU A 455 -27.40 -8.71 -30.66
C LEU A 455 -27.83 -9.58 -29.47
N ILE A 456 -26.88 -9.95 -28.60
CA ILE A 456 -27.16 -10.71 -27.38
C ILE A 456 -28.06 -9.89 -26.45
N GLY A 457 -27.74 -8.60 -26.27
CA GLY A 457 -28.54 -7.67 -25.50
C GLY A 457 -29.97 -7.54 -26.00
N ALA A 458 -30.15 -7.35 -27.32
CA ALA A 458 -31.45 -7.25 -27.97
C ALA A 458 -32.24 -8.56 -27.87
N TRP A 459 -31.58 -9.70 -28.08
CA TRP A 459 -32.17 -11.02 -27.90
C TRP A 459 -32.65 -11.22 -26.46
N GLN A 460 -31.81 -10.88 -25.48
CA GLN A 460 -32.17 -10.94 -24.06
C GLN A 460 -33.30 -9.98 -23.71
N ALA A 461 -33.34 -8.80 -24.32
CA ALA A 461 -34.42 -7.84 -24.15
C ALA A 461 -35.74 -8.37 -24.73
N TYR A 462 -35.69 -9.03 -25.90
CA TYR A 462 -36.85 -9.65 -26.53
C TYR A 462 -37.40 -10.80 -25.69
N CYS A 463 -36.52 -11.68 -25.18
CA CYS A 463 -36.89 -12.76 -24.27
C CYS A 463 -37.54 -12.25 -22.97
N GLN A 464 -37.15 -11.05 -22.52
CA GLN A 464 -37.63 -10.42 -21.29
C GLN A 464 -38.62 -9.26 -21.55
N ARG A 465 -39.18 -9.16 -22.76
CA ARG A 465 -39.92 -7.96 -23.23
C ARG A 465 -41.12 -7.59 -22.36
N GLU A 466 -41.83 -8.58 -21.83
CA GLU A 466 -43.02 -8.34 -21.00
C GLU A 466 -42.62 -7.77 -19.64
N ALA A 467 -41.57 -8.32 -19.03
CA ALA A 467 -41.01 -7.81 -17.78
C ALA A 467 -40.44 -6.40 -17.94
N LEU A 468 -39.66 -6.15 -19.01
CA LEU A 468 -39.11 -4.83 -19.33
C LEU A 468 -40.23 -3.80 -19.58
N ARG A 469 -41.27 -4.18 -20.34
CA ARG A 469 -42.40 -3.28 -20.63
C ARG A 469 -43.19 -2.92 -19.37
N ARG A 470 -43.39 -3.89 -18.47
CA ARG A 470 -44.03 -3.66 -17.17
C ARG A 470 -43.19 -2.73 -16.30
N GLU A 471 -41.90 -3.03 -16.15
CA GLU A 471 -40.96 -2.21 -15.37
C GLU A 471 -40.83 -0.79 -15.91
N TRP A 472 -40.81 -0.61 -17.23
CA TRP A 472 -40.79 0.73 -17.82
C TRP A 472 -42.07 1.51 -17.46
N ARG A 473 -43.24 0.88 -17.54
CA ARG A 473 -44.51 1.54 -17.19
C ARG A 473 -44.57 1.93 -15.70
N GLU A 474 -44.07 1.06 -14.83
CA GLU A 474 -44.09 1.25 -13.38
C GLU A 474 -42.99 2.20 -12.90
N ASN A 475 -41.77 2.09 -13.46
CA ASN A 475 -40.56 2.69 -12.94
C ASN A 475 -39.83 3.64 -13.92
N ARG A 476 -40.45 4.07 -15.03
CA ARG A 476 -39.80 5.03 -15.99
C ARG A 476 -39.15 6.25 -15.33
N LYS A 477 -39.74 6.77 -14.25
CA LYS A 477 -39.19 7.92 -13.53
C LYS A 477 -37.84 7.61 -12.88
N TYR A 478 -37.67 6.38 -12.39
CA TYR A 478 -36.40 5.91 -11.85
C TYR A 478 -35.34 5.83 -12.94
N TYR A 479 -35.64 5.20 -14.09
CA TYR A 479 -34.68 5.13 -15.20
C TYR A 479 -34.27 6.52 -15.68
N LEU A 480 -35.22 7.44 -15.87
CA LEU A 480 -34.93 8.83 -16.25
C LEU A 480 -34.11 9.58 -15.19
N MET A 481 -34.35 9.32 -13.90
CA MET A 481 -33.56 9.88 -12.81
C MET A 481 -32.12 9.38 -12.85
N ILE A 482 -31.91 8.06 -13.05
CA ILE A 482 -30.56 7.49 -13.18
C ILE A 482 -29.82 8.10 -14.38
N GLU A 483 -30.49 8.26 -15.51
CA GLU A 483 -29.92 8.92 -16.69
C GLU A 483 -29.58 10.39 -16.42
N GLY A 484 -30.45 11.10 -15.71
CA GLY A 484 -30.22 12.48 -15.29
C GLY A 484 -29.05 12.61 -14.30
N LEU A 485 -28.91 11.67 -13.36
CA LEU A 485 -27.79 11.63 -12.40
C LEU A 485 -26.46 11.34 -13.10
N PHE A 486 -26.43 10.35 -14.00
CA PHE A 486 -25.24 10.05 -14.79
C PHE A 486 -24.81 11.28 -15.61
N LEU A 487 -25.76 11.95 -16.28
CA LEU A 487 -25.50 13.17 -17.01
C LEU A 487 -24.98 14.29 -16.08
N ALA A 488 -25.56 14.45 -14.90
CA ALA A 488 -25.13 15.47 -13.95
C ALA A 488 -23.69 15.23 -13.46
N PHE A 489 -23.33 14.00 -13.08
CA PHE A 489 -21.96 13.67 -12.70
C PHE A 489 -20.98 13.84 -13.87
N PHE A 490 -21.37 13.40 -15.07
CA PHE A 490 -20.56 13.58 -16.27
C PHE A 490 -20.31 15.05 -16.57
N LEU A 491 -21.36 15.89 -16.54
CA LEU A 491 -21.21 17.33 -16.81
C LEU A 491 -20.41 18.03 -15.71
N PHE A 492 -20.57 17.63 -14.45
CA PHE A 492 -19.81 18.18 -13.33
C PHE A 492 -18.30 18.01 -13.56
N ASP A 493 -17.83 16.78 -13.80
CA ASP A 493 -16.41 16.53 -14.03
C ASP A 493 -15.94 17.09 -15.39
N LEU A 494 -16.81 17.10 -16.41
CA LEU A 494 -16.49 17.75 -17.69
C LEU A 494 -16.23 19.25 -17.52
N PHE A 495 -16.99 19.95 -16.67
CA PHE A 495 -16.75 21.38 -16.41
C PHE A 495 -15.44 21.61 -15.66
N ILE A 496 -15.05 20.70 -14.77
CA ILE A 496 -13.71 20.71 -14.15
C ILE A 496 -12.64 20.55 -15.24
N ARG A 497 -12.80 19.56 -16.13
CA ARG A 497 -11.88 19.32 -17.26
C ARG A 497 -11.81 20.49 -18.24
N ILE A 498 -12.91 21.21 -18.48
CA ILE A 498 -12.88 22.43 -19.31
C ILE A 498 -12.03 23.53 -18.66
N GLY A 499 -11.97 23.59 -17.33
CA GLY A 499 -11.08 24.49 -16.61
C GLY A 499 -9.59 24.16 -16.75
N ASN A 500 -9.25 22.89 -16.94
CA ASN A 500 -7.88 22.41 -17.14
C ASN A 500 -7.82 21.17 -18.08
N PRO A 501 -7.96 21.38 -19.40
CA PRO A 501 -8.03 20.27 -20.36
C PRO A 501 -6.64 19.69 -20.67
N ASP A 502 -5.57 20.35 -20.23
CA ASP A 502 -4.21 20.02 -20.62
C ASP A 502 -3.76 18.66 -20.07
N LEU A 503 -3.05 17.92 -20.91
CA LEU A 503 -2.48 16.60 -20.59
C LEU A 503 -1.01 16.69 -20.20
N TRP A 504 -0.57 17.88 -19.78
CA TRP A 504 0.80 18.18 -19.37
C TRP A 504 0.81 19.33 -18.35
N HIS A 505 1.74 19.30 -17.40
CA HIS A 505 1.98 20.41 -16.48
C HIS A 505 3.46 20.45 -16.07
N PRO A 506 4.15 21.61 -16.12
CA PRO A 506 5.60 21.69 -15.88
C PRO A 506 6.10 21.13 -14.54
N SER A 507 5.29 21.23 -13.48
CA SER A 507 5.68 20.80 -12.12
C SER A 507 4.76 19.73 -11.50
N LYS A 508 3.71 19.30 -12.20
CA LYS A 508 2.67 18.38 -11.69
C LYS A 508 2.16 17.37 -12.71
N GLY A 509 2.70 17.42 -13.92
CA GLY A 509 2.25 16.59 -15.03
C GLY A 509 3.30 15.58 -15.44
N GLY A 510 4.24 15.21 -14.56
CA GLY A 510 5.33 14.28 -14.90
C GLY A 510 4.83 12.94 -15.43
N GLU A 511 3.74 12.41 -14.85
CA GLU A 511 3.18 11.10 -15.21
C GLU A 511 2.21 11.16 -16.41
N ARG A 512 1.47 12.27 -16.61
CA ARG A 512 0.49 12.40 -17.71
C ARG A 512 1.03 12.12 -19.13
N PRO A 513 2.23 12.56 -19.55
CA PRO A 513 2.78 12.23 -20.86
C PRO A 513 3.20 10.76 -20.95
N MET A 514 3.61 10.12 -19.85
CA MET A 514 3.84 8.68 -19.81
C MET A 514 2.52 7.94 -20.02
N ASP A 515 1.45 8.32 -19.29
CA ASP A 515 0.10 7.77 -19.47
C ASP A 515 -0.39 7.91 -20.91
N LEU A 516 -0.24 9.10 -21.49
CA LEU A 516 -0.66 9.35 -22.86
C LEU A 516 0.16 8.53 -23.87
N SER A 517 1.44 8.29 -23.59
CA SER A 517 2.32 7.47 -24.44
C SER A 517 1.88 6.00 -24.43
N TYR A 518 1.60 5.43 -23.25
CA TYR A 518 1.06 4.07 -23.13
C TYR A 518 -0.34 3.96 -23.73
N PHE A 519 -1.18 4.98 -23.53
CA PHE A 519 -2.50 5.05 -24.14
C PHE A 519 -2.41 5.03 -25.68
N HIS A 520 -1.52 5.83 -26.27
CA HIS A 520 -1.28 5.83 -27.71
C HIS A 520 -0.72 4.50 -28.20
N ALA A 521 0.20 3.88 -27.46
CA ALA A 521 0.78 2.58 -27.80
C ALA A 521 -0.30 1.50 -27.87
N VAL A 522 -1.18 1.41 -26.87
CA VAL A 522 -2.32 0.49 -26.86
C VAL A 522 -3.28 0.76 -28.03
N LEU A 523 -3.60 2.03 -28.30
CA LEU A 523 -4.51 2.38 -29.40
C LEU A 523 -3.94 2.02 -30.78
N LYS A 524 -2.63 2.20 -30.98
CA LYS A 524 -2.00 1.91 -32.27
C LYS A 524 -1.69 0.42 -32.44
N SER A 525 -1.48 -0.32 -31.35
CA SER A 525 -1.05 -1.73 -31.43
C SER A 525 -2.06 -2.61 -32.18
N THR A 526 -1.54 -3.53 -33.00
CA THR A 526 -2.30 -4.53 -33.76
C THR A 526 -2.65 -5.73 -32.89
N THR A 527 -1.71 -6.22 -32.08
CA THR A 527 -1.89 -7.34 -31.13
C THR A 527 -1.31 -6.98 -29.76
N PHE A 528 -1.55 -7.81 -28.75
CA PHE A 528 -1.08 -7.61 -27.37
C PHE A 528 -0.01 -8.65 -26.97
N PRO A 529 1.03 -8.28 -26.18
CA PRO A 529 1.24 -7.00 -25.52
C PRO A 529 1.56 -5.86 -26.51
N PRO A 530 1.24 -4.60 -26.15
CA PRO A 530 1.47 -3.45 -27.01
C PRO A 530 2.97 -3.15 -27.11
N TYR A 531 3.39 -2.46 -28.17
CA TYR A 531 4.79 -2.00 -28.29
C TYR A 531 5.12 -0.97 -27.21
N ASP A 532 6.39 -0.89 -26.80
CA ASP A 532 6.87 0.10 -25.84
C ASP A 532 7.18 1.44 -26.55
N PRO A 533 6.53 2.56 -26.16
CA PRO A 533 6.81 3.86 -26.78
C PRO A 533 8.17 4.46 -26.39
N TRP A 534 8.83 3.93 -25.34
CA TRP A 534 10.12 4.38 -24.81
C TRP A 534 11.27 3.42 -25.15
N PHE A 535 10.97 2.20 -25.60
CA PHE A 535 11.97 1.20 -25.96
C PHE A 535 11.70 0.65 -27.37
N ALA A 536 12.46 1.14 -28.37
CA ALA A 536 12.19 0.87 -29.78
C ALA A 536 12.31 -0.63 -30.11
N GLY A 537 11.27 -1.21 -30.70
CA GLY A 537 11.17 -2.65 -30.95
C GLY A 537 10.72 -3.45 -29.75
N GLY A 538 10.68 -2.84 -28.57
CA GLY A 538 10.20 -3.38 -27.30
C GLY A 538 8.70 -3.59 -27.21
N TYR A 539 8.26 -4.37 -26.22
CA TYR A 539 6.88 -4.39 -25.74
C TYR A 539 6.77 -3.83 -24.32
N ILE A 540 5.59 -3.30 -23.97
CA ILE A 540 5.33 -2.77 -22.62
C ILE A 540 5.34 -3.93 -21.61
N ASN A 541 6.31 -3.91 -20.70
CA ASN A 541 6.35 -4.79 -19.53
C ASN A 541 5.80 -4.06 -18.28
N TYR A 542 4.59 -3.52 -18.39
CA TYR A 542 3.89 -2.76 -17.35
C TYR A 542 2.37 -3.02 -17.46
N TYR A 543 1.61 -2.75 -16.40
CA TYR A 543 0.15 -2.91 -16.45
C TYR A 543 -0.47 -1.94 -17.46
N TYR A 544 -1.12 -2.47 -18.51
CA TYR A 544 -1.70 -1.68 -19.59
C TYR A 544 -3.21 -1.88 -19.81
N TYR A 545 -3.86 -2.83 -19.12
CA TYR A 545 -5.26 -3.18 -19.38
C TYR A 545 -6.22 -2.01 -19.09
N GLY A 546 -5.89 -1.15 -18.12
CA GLY A 546 -6.62 0.10 -17.87
C GLY A 546 -6.71 1.01 -19.10
N PHE A 547 -5.63 1.09 -19.89
CA PHE A 547 -5.63 1.83 -21.16
C PHE A 547 -6.47 1.15 -22.23
N VAL A 548 -6.52 -0.18 -22.27
CA VAL A 548 -7.37 -0.94 -23.20
C VAL A 548 -8.84 -0.70 -22.88
N LEU A 549 -9.20 -0.69 -21.60
CA LEU A 549 -10.56 -0.46 -21.11
C LEU A 549 -11.15 0.84 -21.66
N VAL A 550 -10.42 1.95 -21.53
CA VAL A 550 -10.88 3.27 -21.98
C VAL A 550 -10.54 3.56 -23.44
N GLY A 551 -9.53 2.87 -24.00
CA GLY A 551 -9.09 3.05 -25.38
C GLY A 551 -9.95 2.32 -26.41
N THR A 552 -10.60 1.22 -26.03
CA THR A 552 -11.44 0.44 -26.96
C THR A 552 -12.56 1.27 -27.61
N PRO A 553 -13.36 2.05 -26.85
CA PRO A 553 -14.33 2.98 -27.45
C PRO A 553 -13.67 4.05 -28.33
N VAL A 554 -12.49 4.56 -27.94
CA VAL A 554 -11.77 5.60 -28.68
C VAL A 554 -11.34 5.08 -30.04
N LYS A 555 -10.72 3.89 -30.09
CA LYS A 555 -10.31 3.24 -31.34
C LYS A 555 -11.51 2.97 -32.23
N LEU A 556 -12.60 2.41 -31.69
CA LEU A 556 -13.83 2.12 -32.44
C LEU A 556 -14.42 3.38 -33.10
N LEU A 557 -14.59 4.44 -32.31
CA LEU A 557 -15.21 5.70 -32.76
C LEU A 557 -14.26 6.53 -33.63
N GLY A 558 -12.94 6.31 -33.57
CA GLY A 558 -11.94 7.09 -34.29
C GLY A 558 -11.78 8.52 -33.75
N ILE A 559 -12.12 8.74 -32.48
CA ILE A 559 -11.96 10.05 -31.84
C ILE A 559 -10.49 10.27 -31.54
N VAL A 560 -9.94 11.45 -31.88
CA VAL A 560 -8.55 11.79 -31.58
C VAL A 560 -8.30 11.64 -30.06
N PRO A 561 -7.33 10.83 -29.61
CA PRO A 561 -7.25 10.47 -28.19
C PRO A 561 -6.91 11.60 -27.24
N THR A 562 -6.22 12.66 -27.68
CA THR A 562 -6.04 13.87 -26.83
C THR A 562 -7.37 14.56 -26.51
N VAL A 563 -8.32 14.50 -27.44
CA VAL A 563 -9.70 14.96 -27.21
C VAL A 563 -10.47 13.92 -26.38
N ALA A 564 -10.35 12.64 -26.72
CA ALA A 564 -11.07 11.57 -26.02
C ALA A 564 -10.69 11.44 -24.55
N TYR A 565 -9.44 11.73 -24.16
CA TYR A 565 -8.99 11.75 -22.77
C TYR A 565 -9.86 12.66 -21.90
N ASN A 566 -10.32 13.77 -22.46
CA ASN A 566 -11.22 14.72 -21.80
C ASN A 566 -12.68 14.23 -21.70
N PHE A 567 -13.04 13.17 -22.43
CA PHE A 567 -14.36 12.51 -22.33
C PHE A 567 -14.30 11.26 -21.42
N ILE A 568 -13.14 10.60 -21.37
CA ILE A 568 -12.89 9.41 -20.57
C ILE A 568 -13.01 9.73 -19.07
N LEU A 569 -12.31 10.76 -18.58
CA LEU A 569 -12.31 11.09 -17.14
C LEU A 569 -13.72 11.37 -16.60
N PRO A 570 -14.56 12.21 -17.26
CA PRO A 570 -15.94 12.41 -16.80
C PRO A 570 -16.81 11.16 -16.88
N THR A 571 -16.52 10.27 -17.83
CA THR A 571 -17.22 8.98 -17.95
C THR A 571 -16.90 8.09 -16.74
N LEU A 572 -15.62 7.95 -16.39
CA LEU A 572 -15.18 7.16 -15.25
C LEU A 572 -15.71 7.75 -13.93
N PHE A 573 -15.63 9.07 -13.78
CA PHE A 573 -16.19 9.79 -12.63
C PHE A 573 -17.69 9.50 -12.45
N ALA A 574 -18.47 9.62 -13.54
CA ALA A 574 -19.90 9.31 -13.52
C ALA A 574 -20.17 7.84 -13.21
N MET A 575 -19.38 6.90 -13.76
CA MET A 575 -19.52 5.46 -13.46
C MET A 575 -19.26 5.13 -11.99
N VAL A 576 -18.21 5.70 -11.39
CA VAL A 576 -17.91 5.54 -9.95
C VAL A 576 -19.06 6.09 -9.10
N GLY A 577 -19.53 7.30 -9.40
CA GLY A 577 -20.68 7.91 -8.71
C GLY A 577 -21.95 7.07 -8.82
N MET A 578 -22.25 6.54 -10.01
CA MET A 578 -23.40 5.68 -10.22
C MET A 578 -23.27 4.31 -9.55
N GLY A 579 -22.06 3.76 -9.46
CA GLY A 579 -21.78 2.53 -8.72
C GLY A 579 -22.07 2.70 -7.23
N ALA A 580 -21.52 3.75 -6.62
CA ALA A 580 -21.79 4.10 -5.23
C ALA A 580 -23.29 4.40 -4.99
N PHE A 581 -23.94 5.09 -5.94
CA PHE A 581 -25.39 5.32 -5.87
C PHE A 581 -26.18 4.00 -5.85
N SER A 582 -25.83 3.05 -6.72
CA SER A 582 -26.48 1.74 -6.77
C SER A 582 -26.31 0.97 -5.46
N ILE A 583 -25.14 1.03 -4.84
CA ILE A 583 -24.90 0.42 -3.52
C ILE A 583 -25.83 1.03 -2.47
N GLY A 584 -25.81 2.36 -2.31
CA GLY A 584 -26.66 3.04 -1.32
C GLY A 584 -28.17 2.83 -1.57
N TRP A 585 -28.58 2.81 -2.84
CA TRP A 585 -29.97 2.54 -3.23
C TRP A 585 -30.43 1.14 -2.82
N ASN A 586 -29.59 0.12 -3.02
CA ASN A 586 -29.92 -1.28 -2.76
C ASN A 586 -29.80 -1.66 -1.28
N LEU A 587 -28.95 -0.98 -0.48
CA LEU A 587 -28.84 -1.24 0.97
C LEU A 587 -30.15 -0.99 1.73
N LEU A 588 -30.99 -0.05 1.29
CA LEU A 588 -32.30 0.21 1.89
C LEU A 588 -33.43 -0.71 1.38
N ASP A 589 -33.11 -1.74 0.60
CA ASP A 589 -34.11 -2.68 0.04
C ASP A 589 -34.48 -3.84 0.99
N GLY A 590 -33.67 -4.11 2.02
CA GLY A 590 -33.81 -5.30 2.88
C GLY A 590 -35.01 -5.35 3.84
N GLY A 591 -35.75 -4.25 4.00
CA GLY A 591 -36.89 -4.17 4.91
C GLY A 591 -38.24 -4.18 4.19
N ARG A 592 -38.81 -5.36 3.93
CA ARG A 592 -40.27 -5.48 3.76
C ARG A 592 -40.95 -5.03 5.06
N ARG A 593 -41.30 -3.75 5.15
CA ARG A 593 -42.39 -3.30 6.00
C ARG A 593 -43.49 -2.78 5.09
N THR A 594 -44.59 -3.52 5.09
CA THR A 594 -45.94 -3.08 4.80
C THR A 594 -46.15 -1.64 5.25
N VAL A 595 -45.95 -0.67 4.36
CA VAL A 595 -46.46 0.68 4.56
C VAL A 595 -47.65 0.82 3.65
N ASP A 596 -48.83 0.56 4.22
CA ASP A 596 -50.10 0.79 3.55
C ASP A 596 -50.25 2.28 3.23
N GLY A 597 -50.33 2.59 1.94
CA GLY A 597 -50.69 3.92 1.44
C GLY A 597 -49.65 4.59 0.54
N LYS A 598 -50.13 5.47 -0.36
CA LYS A 598 -49.34 6.24 -1.34
C LYS A 598 -48.23 7.11 -0.70
N ASN A 599 -48.37 7.47 0.58
CA ASN A 599 -47.38 8.28 1.31
C ASN A 599 -46.16 7.46 1.77
N GLY A 600 -46.33 6.18 2.10
CA GLY A 600 -45.24 5.28 2.49
C GLY A 600 -44.30 4.95 1.33
N LEU A 601 -44.86 4.75 0.14
CA LEU A 601 -44.10 4.48 -1.09
C LEU A 601 -43.23 5.69 -1.49
N ARG A 602 -43.76 6.91 -1.34
CA ARG A 602 -43.01 8.16 -1.59
C ARG A 602 -41.88 8.36 -0.59
N SER A 603 -42.12 8.12 0.70
CA SER A 603 -41.10 8.20 1.75
C SER A 603 -39.97 7.18 1.51
N THR A 604 -40.30 5.97 1.06
CA THR A 604 -39.32 4.91 0.75
C THR A 604 -38.45 5.25 -0.45
N VAL A 605 -39.03 5.75 -1.55
CA VAL A 605 -38.26 6.17 -2.74
C VAL A 605 -37.37 7.37 -2.44
N TYR A 606 -37.85 8.33 -1.65
CA TYR A 606 -37.06 9.47 -1.20
C TYR A 606 -35.89 9.04 -0.32
N GLY A 607 -36.14 8.13 0.63
CA GLY A 607 -35.08 7.54 1.46
C GLY A 607 -34.01 6.82 0.63
N ARG A 608 -34.42 6.01 -0.36
CA ARG A 608 -33.49 5.32 -1.27
C ARG A 608 -32.66 6.27 -2.11
N PHE A 609 -33.29 7.32 -2.63
CA PHE A 609 -32.59 8.35 -3.39
C PHE A 609 -31.50 9.01 -2.54
N TRP A 610 -31.83 9.43 -1.32
CA TRP A 610 -30.85 10.06 -0.43
C TRP A 610 -29.77 9.09 0.02
N ALA A 611 -30.09 7.82 0.29
CA ALA A 611 -29.06 6.82 0.58
C ALA A 611 -28.09 6.61 -0.58
N GLY A 612 -28.60 6.46 -1.81
CA GLY A 612 -27.77 6.39 -3.01
C GLY A 612 -26.96 7.66 -3.23
N PHE A 613 -27.60 8.83 -3.11
CA PHE A 613 -26.93 10.12 -3.30
C PHE A 613 -25.85 10.38 -2.24
N SER A 614 -26.12 10.06 -0.98
CA SER A 614 -25.15 10.14 0.11
C SER A 614 -23.99 9.16 -0.08
N ALA A 615 -24.23 7.94 -0.57
CA ALA A 615 -23.17 7.00 -0.91
C ALA A 615 -22.29 7.53 -2.05
N ALA A 616 -22.91 8.05 -3.12
CA ALA A 616 -22.20 8.67 -4.24
C ALA A 616 -21.40 9.90 -3.81
N ALA A 617 -22.00 10.80 -3.03
CA ALA A 617 -21.35 11.99 -2.50
C ALA A 617 -20.24 11.61 -1.51
N GLY A 618 -20.43 10.61 -0.67
CA GLY A 618 -19.39 10.08 0.22
C GLY A 618 -18.21 9.56 -0.58
N MET A 619 -18.45 8.72 -1.59
CA MET A 619 -17.37 8.17 -2.42
C MET A 619 -16.62 9.26 -3.20
N ILE A 620 -17.34 10.19 -3.81
CA ILE A 620 -16.76 11.25 -4.64
C ILE A 620 -16.09 12.34 -3.80
N LEU A 621 -16.73 12.82 -2.73
CA LEU A 621 -16.23 13.93 -1.93
C LEU A 621 -15.26 13.43 -0.85
N LEU A 622 -15.67 12.47 -0.02
CA LEU A 622 -14.81 11.96 1.06
C LEU A 622 -13.69 11.06 0.52
N GLY A 623 -13.88 10.40 -0.63
CA GLY A 623 -12.78 9.72 -1.32
C GLY A 623 -11.69 10.69 -1.81
N ASN A 624 -11.98 12.00 -1.90
CA ASN A 624 -11.05 13.04 -2.33
C ASN A 624 -10.78 14.07 -1.21
N LEU A 625 -10.66 13.61 0.05
CA LEU A 625 -10.37 14.48 1.21
C LEU A 625 -9.10 15.32 1.05
N GLY A 626 -8.11 14.87 0.27
CA GLY A 626 -6.92 15.67 -0.06
C GLY A 626 -7.27 16.98 -0.77
N THR A 627 -8.15 16.94 -1.77
CA THR A 627 -8.62 18.13 -2.49
C THR A 627 -9.47 19.04 -1.60
N ILE A 628 -10.35 18.44 -0.77
CA ILE A 628 -11.14 19.20 0.22
C ILE A 628 -10.21 19.90 1.21
N ARG A 629 -9.19 19.21 1.71
CA ARG A 629 -8.16 19.76 2.60
C ARG A 629 -7.41 20.89 1.93
N ALA A 630 -7.01 20.74 0.66
CA ALA A 630 -6.33 21.78 -0.10
C ALA A 630 -7.18 23.06 -0.23
N PHE A 631 -8.47 22.92 -0.56
CA PHE A 631 -9.41 24.04 -0.62
C PHE A 631 -9.62 24.68 0.75
N TYR A 632 -9.85 23.88 1.79
CA TYR A 632 -10.03 24.33 3.18
C TYR A 632 -8.80 25.11 3.68
N GLN A 633 -7.59 24.59 3.46
CA GLN A 633 -6.34 25.29 3.78
C GLN A 633 -6.11 26.51 2.88
N GLY A 634 -6.55 26.47 1.63
CA GLY A 634 -6.55 27.63 0.72
C GLY A 634 -7.39 28.78 1.25
N LEU A 635 -8.60 28.51 1.74
CA LEU A 635 -9.46 29.52 2.37
C LEU A 635 -8.81 30.13 3.61
N GLN A 636 -8.20 29.32 4.48
CA GLN A 636 -7.47 29.83 5.65
C GLN A 636 -6.33 30.77 5.24
N ARG A 637 -5.60 30.44 4.18
CA ARG A 637 -4.48 31.23 3.65
C ARG A 637 -4.88 32.59 3.05
N ILE A 638 -6.15 32.80 2.71
CA ILE A 638 -6.68 34.13 2.35
C ILE A 638 -6.66 35.08 3.57
N VAL A 639 -6.80 34.52 4.77
CA VAL A 639 -6.81 35.29 6.02
C VAL A 639 -5.41 35.44 6.59
N ASP A 640 -4.67 34.34 6.68
CA ASP A 640 -3.31 34.29 7.21
C ASP A 640 -2.51 33.19 6.47
N PRO A 641 -1.39 33.54 5.80
CA PRO A 641 -0.57 32.61 5.04
C PRO A 641 -0.10 31.35 5.81
N VAL A 642 0.08 31.43 7.12
CA VAL A 642 0.58 30.31 7.94
C VAL A 642 -0.53 29.58 8.71
N ALA A 643 -1.79 30.02 8.60
CA ALA A 643 -2.93 29.48 9.36
C ALA A 643 -3.08 27.96 9.26
N HIS A 644 -2.69 27.34 8.16
CA HIS A 644 -2.82 25.90 7.92
C HIS A 644 -1.76 25.04 8.64
N THR A 645 -0.70 25.64 9.17
CA THR A 645 0.40 24.99 9.91
C THR A 645 0.47 25.43 11.36
N THR A 646 -0.27 26.46 11.76
CA THR A 646 -0.29 26.95 13.13
C THR A 646 -1.00 25.96 14.05
N ASP A 647 -0.38 25.60 15.17
CA ASP A 647 -0.98 24.74 16.18
C ASP A 647 -2.04 25.51 16.99
N VAL A 648 -3.28 25.48 16.51
CA VAL A 648 -4.44 26.10 17.17
C VAL A 648 -5.63 25.16 17.16
N SER A 649 -6.63 25.46 18.00
CA SER A 649 -7.86 24.66 18.04
C SER A 649 -8.56 24.56 16.67
N ILE A 650 -9.24 23.43 16.44
CA ILE A 650 -10.02 23.20 15.21
C ILE A 650 -11.05 24.29 14.93
N PHE A 651 -11.65 24.87 15.98
CA PHE A 651 -12.60 25.97 15.84
C PHE A 651 -11.97 27.23 15.25
N LYS A 652 -10.69 27.49 15.56
CA LYS A 652 -9.95 28.62 15.00
C LYS A 652 -9.67 28.40 13.51
N HIS A 653 -9.26 27.20 13.11
CA HIS A 653 -9.10 26.86 11.70
C HIS A 653 -10.43 26.97 10.93
N MET A 654 -11.54 26.52 11.50
CA MET A 654 -12.88 26.67 10.90
C MET A 654 -13.26 28.13 10.73
N TRP A 655 -12.99 28.96 11.74
CA TRP A 655 -13.25 30.39 11.68
C TRP A 655 -12.45 31.09 10.57
N TRP A 656 -11.16 30.79 10.44
CA TRP A 656 -10.34 31.33 9.36
C TRP A 656 -10.82 30.88 7.98
N ALA A 657 -11.23 29.62 7.83
CA ALA A 657 -11.80 29.14 6.57
C ALA A 657 -13.11 29.88 6.23
N ALA A 658 -14.00 30.12 7.21
CA ALA A 658 -15.23 30.88 7.01
C ALA A 658 -14.96 32.34 6.61
N GLN A 659 -14.01 33.00 7.27
CA GLN A 659 -13.56 34.34 6.89
C GLN A 659 -12.94 34.37 5.49
N GLY A 660 -12.13 33.38 5.15
CA GLY A 660 -11.56 33.20 3.81
C GLY A 660 -12.63 33.04 2.74
N LEU A 661 -13.68 32.27 3.03
CA LEU A 661 -14.81 32.07 2.13
C LEU A 661 -15.57 33.38 1.87
N VAL A 662 -15.83 34.17 2.92
CA VAL A 662 -16.42 35.51 2.77
C VAL A 662 -15.52 36.39 1.89
N LYS A 663 -14.21 36.39 2.18
CA LYS A 663 -13.23 37.16 1.40
C LYS A 663 -13.21 36.74 -0.08
N LEU A 664 -13.29 35.44 -0.37
CA LEU A 664 -13.37 34.89 -1.71
C LEU A 664 -14.59 35.43 -2.47
N PHE A 665 -15.77 35.44 -1.85
CA PHE A 665 -16.98 36.01 -2.46
C PHE A 665 -16.91 37.53 -2.63
N THR A 666 -16.10 38.23 -1.82
CA THR A 666 -15.85 39.67 -1.97
C THR A 666 -14.69 40.00 -2.92
N GLY A 667 -14.14 39.01 -3.64
CA GLY A 667 -13.16 39.21 -4.71
C GLY A 667 -11.71 38.87 -4.36
N ALA A 668 -11.42 38.31 -3.18
CA ALA A 668 -10.09 37.81 -2.88
C ALA A 668 -9.77 36.56 -3.72
N ALA A 669 -8.54 36.45 -4.23
CA ALA A 669 -8.13 35.27 -4.97
C ALA A 669 -7.84 34.10 -4.01
N LEU A 670 -8.32 32.91 -4.36
CA LEU A 670 -7.92 31.69 -3.67
C LEU A 670 -6.46 31.39 -4.01
N PRO A 671 -5.57 31.16 -3.02
CA PRO A 671 -4.15 30.89 -3.24
C PRO A 671 -3.92 29.43 -3.68
N LEU A 672 -4.70 28.99 -4.67
CA LEU A 672 -4.59 27.71 -5.36
C LEU A 672 -4.55 28.00 -6.85
N ARG A 673 -3.59 27.40 -7.55
CA ARG A 673 -3.53 27.45 -9.02
C ARG A 673 -4.55 26.48 -9.59
N VAL A 674 -4.96 26.72 -10.83
CA VAL A 674 -5.90 25.85 -11.57
C VAL A 674 -5.36 24.41 -11.73
N GLY A 675 -4.05 24.21 -11.68
CA GLY A 675 -3.41 22.88 -11.67
C GLY A 675 -3.22 22.26 -10.28
N ASP A 676 -3.71 22.89 -9.22
CA ASP A 676 -3.54 22.42 -7.83
C ASP A 676 -4.67 21.51 -7.33
N TRP A 677 -5.75 21.36 -8.09
CA TRP A 677 -6.96 20.64 -7.68
C TRP A 677 -7.57 19.82 -8.82
#